data_AF-A0A835VZQ8-F1
#
_entry.id   AF-A0A835VZQ8-F1
#
_cell.length_a   1.000
_cell.length_b   1.000
_cell.length_c   1.000
_cell.angle_alpha   90.00
_cell.angle_beta   90.00
_cell.angle_gamma   90.00
#
_symmetry.space_group_name_H-M   'P 1'
#
loop_
_entity.id
_entity.type
_entity.pdbx_description
1 polymer ?
#
loop_
_entity_poly.entity_id
_entity_poly.type
_entity_poly.pdbx_seq_one_letter_code
_entity_poly.pdbx_strand_id
1 'polypeptide(L)'
;MAAPHAHGPLYLGIDFGTSGARAAVIDEEGKLVQDVKKGYGEGAEADWTGSWNRVLFELIGSLDPALRADVAAVAFDGTSATALLVDPRDPAGRVLAPAKLYNEAQSKEVAAAAKAMAPPAHTATAPTSTLCKLLTWWHEADSDPAATHWRRRAAEWGLAIPGPGPATPPGAGSGASSSPSSSSSSGPAPLLLHQADWLAALLHEDVGRGTSDWNNALKLGFDPGSESYPDWLTRQPFAELLPARVVAPGAPLAPVSAGVAARTGLPADCLVCAGTTDSIAAFVAAGVTESGQAVTSLGSTLAVKLLSTSRLDDAAYGIYSHRLGDVWLVGGASNSGGAVLRRFFTDEQLRQLTPRLRPEAPTGLGYYPLPAPGERFPVADPELRPRMEPRPADDALFLQGLLEGIADIEAAAYRRLADMGASPLKEVRQPWEREEVAVQRRSGWQGGWLGGWLGGCWVVGGGGWLGGWRGGWWRDGGGSGGGGVVVGGPGPGAGGGGGGGRPAAAAAAAAAAAAAAAAAAAASSGGGSSGGGSSGGGSSGGGSSGGGSSGGGSSGGGSSGGGSSGGGSSGGGSSGGGSSGGGSSGGGSSGGGSSGGGGSVCPCEGMCVLTAGGGAANPKWTDIRQRLLGVPVRAAEQGEACYGAALLARQGARQARAAKAVAAK
;
A
#
# COMPACT_ATOMS: atom_id res chain seq x y z
N MET A 1 -20.17 38.05 -9.32
CA MET A 1 -20.03 37.27 -8.08
C MET A 1 -20.36 35.84 -8.43
N ALA A 2 -19.45 34.89 -8.20
CA ALA A 2 -19.77 33.47 -8.36
C ALA A 2 -20.91 33.11 -7.41
N ALA A 3 -21.83 32.24 -7.84
CA ALA A 3 -22.87 31.71 -6.95
C ALA A 3 -22.21 31.09 -5.71
N PRO A 4 -22.78 31.25 -4.51
CA PRO A 4 -22.20 30.63 -3.32
C PRO A 4 -22.14 29.11 -3.53
N HIS A 5 -20.94 28.54 -3.37
CA HIS A 5 -20.72 27.10 -3.36
C HIS A 5 -21.67 26.47 -2.34
N ALA A 6 -22.45 25.48 -2.76
CA ALA A 6 -23.43 24.84 -1.88
C ALA A 6 -22.74 24.04 -0.76
N HIS A 7 -21.49 23.59 -0.99
CA HIS A 7 -20.78 22.66 -0.11
C HIS A 7 -19.42 23.17 0.42
N GLY A 8 -19.03 24.42 0.14
CA GLY A 8 -17.62 24.82 0.34
C GLY A 8 -16.67 24.07 -0.60
N PRO A 9 -15.34 24.16 -0.44
CA PRO A 9 -14.40 23.47 -1.32
C PRO A 9 -14.46 21.95 -1.14
N LEU A 10 -14.54 21.23 -2.27
CA LEU A 10 -14.55 19.76 -2.33
C LEU A 10 -13.21 19.21 -2.84
N TYR A 11 -12.95 17.94 -2.55
CA TYR A 11 -11.70 17.26 -2.92
C TYR A 11 -11.99 15.92 -3.57
N LEU A 12 -11.39 15.71 -4.73
CA LEU A 12 -11.58 14.52 -5.56
C LEU A 12 -10.37 13.60 -5.45
N GLY A 13 -10.59 12.34 -5.12
CA GLY A 13 -9.59 11.28 -5.23
C GLY A 13 -10.02 10.26 -6.25
N ILE A 14 -9.08 9.80 -7.08
CA ILE A 14 -9.35 8.82 -8.14
C ILE A 14 -8.36 7.65 -8.03
N ASP A 15 -8.90 6.46 -7.81
CA ASP A 15 -8.18 5.18 -7.70
C ASP A 15 -8.25 4.44 -9.04
N PHE A 16 -7.09 4.13 -9.61
CA PHE A 16 -6.95 3.21 -10.74
C PHE A 16 -6.35 1.87 -10.30
N GLY A 17 -7.21 1.00 -9.79
CA GLY A 17 -6.86 -0.35 -9.35
C GLY A 17 -6.73 -1.36 -10.50
N THR A 18 -6.75 -2.64 -10.15
CA THR A 18 -6.43 -3.75 -11.07
C THR A 18 -7.53 -4.10 -12.08
N SER A 19 -8.79 -3.78 -11.78
CA SER A 19 -9.97 -4.25 -12.55
C SER A 19 -10.95 -3.14 -12.92
N GLY A 20 -10.71 -1.92 -12.44
CA GLY A 20 -11.51 -0.74 -12.72
C GLY A 20 -10.98 0.43 -11.91
N ALA A 21 -11.70 1.55 -12.03
CA ALA A 21 -11.38 2.77 -11.34
C ALA A 21 -12.54 3.24 -10.45
N ARG A 22 -12.23 4.01 -9.42
CA ARG A 22 -13.20 4.63 -8.50
C ARG A 22 -12.86 6.09 -8.26
N ALA A 23 -13.86 6.91 -7.99
CA ALA A 23 -13.66 8.25 -7.42
C ALA A 23 -14.42 8.41 -6.14
N ALA A 24 -13.87 9.23 -5.26
CA ALA A 24 -14.52 9.73 -4.06
C ALA A 24 -14.38 11.26 -4.03
N VAL A 25 -15.49 11.95 -3.76
CA VAL A 25 -15.54 13.38 -3.47
C VAL A 25 -15.80 13.55 -1.97
N ILE A 26 -14.93 14.30 -1.30
CA ILE A 26 -15.06 14.61 0.13
C ILE A 26 -15.14 16.12 0.34
N ASP A 27 -15.75 16.54 1.46
CA ASP A 27 -15.75 17.93 1.90
C ASP A 27 -14.50 18.30 2.74
N GLU A 28 -14.46 19.52 3.26
CA GLU A 28 -13.35 20.05 4.07
C GLU A 28 -13.15 19.25 5.37
N GLU A 29 -14.22 18.74 5.96
CA GLU A 29 -14.21 17.90 7.16
C GLU A 29 -13.79 16.46 6.82
N GLY A 30 -13.87 16.06 5.55
CA GLY A 30 -13.52 14.73 5.05
C GLY A 30 -14.71 13.78 4.97
N LYS A 31 -15.93 14.28 5.10
CA LYS A 31 -17.13 13.47 4.89
C LYS A 31 -17.25 13.14 3.41
N LEU A 32 -17.50 11.86 3.12
CA LEU A 32 -17.80 11.40 1.77
C LEU A 32 -19.12 12.02 1.28
N VAL A 33 -19.04 12.77 0.18
CA VAL A 33 -20.19 13.42 -0.48
C VAL A 33 -20.74 12.54 -1.60
N GLN A 34 -19.85 12.01 -2.43
CA GLN A 34 -20.19 11.12 -3.54
C GLN A 34 -19.05 10.16 -3.81
N ASP A 35 -19.37 8.90 -4.15
CA ASP A 35 -18.44 7.97 -4.78
C ASP A 35 -19.03 7.39 -6.06
N VAL A 36 -18.17 7.06 -7.02
CA VAL A 36 -18.53 6.43 -8.28
C VAL A 36 -17.50 5.38 -8.66
N LYS A 37 -17.92 4.35 -9.39
CA LYS A 37 -17.05 3.26 -9.87
C LYS A 37 -17.32 2.98 -11.34
N LYS A 38 -16.25 2.68 -12.09
CA LYS A 38 -16.31 2.19 -13.48
C LYS A 38 -15.37 1.00 -13.65
N GLY A 39 -15.82 -0.03 -14.38
CA GLY A 39 -14.94 -1.10 -14.85
C GLY A 39 -14.17 -0.65 -16.10
N TYR A 40 -13.04 -1.28 -16.38
CA TYR A 40 -12.28 -0.99 -17.60
C TYR A 40 -13.01 -1.43 -18.89
N GLY A 41 -14.01 -2.31 -18.78
CA GLY A 41 -14.75 -2.85 -19.92
C GLY A 41 -14.03 -4.05 -20.55
N GLU A 42 -14.75 -4.79 -21.40
CA GLU A 42 -14.20 -5.94 -22.12
C GLU A 42 -13.12 -5.49 -23.13
N GLY A 43 -12.04 -6.26 -23.24
CA GLY A 43 -10.95 -5.98 -24.17
C GLY A 43 -9.98 -4.89 -23.72
N ALA A 44 -10.05 -4.44 -22.46
CA ALA A 44 -9.10 -3.49 -21.90
C ALA A 44 -7.64 -3.98 -21.99
N GLU A 45 -7.41 -5.28 -22.03
CA GLU A 45 -6.08 -5.89 -22.16
C GLU A 45 -5.40 -5.56 -23.50
N ALA A 46 -6.18 -5.22 -24.54
CA ALA A 46 -5.65 -4.88 -25.86
C ALA A 46 -5.06 -3.45 -25.91
N ASP A 47 -5.62 -2.53 -25.12
CA ASP A 47 -5.12 -1.15 -24.98
C ASP A 47 -5.46 -0.61 -23.59
N TRP A 48 -4.59 -0.93 -22.63
CA TRP A 48 -4.73 -0.46 -21.26
C TRP A 48 -4.77 1.05 -21.17
N THR A 49 -3.92 1.73 -21.93
CA THR A 49 -3.75 3.18 -21.86
C THR A 49 -4.97 3.94 -22.41
N GLY A 50 -5.51 3.51 -23.56
CA GLY A 50 -6.76 4.04 -24.08
C GLY A 50 -7.93 3.76 -23.15
N SER A 51 -7.97 2.55 -22.54
CA SER A 51 -9.00 2.21 -21.55
C SER A 51 -8.93 3.10 -20.30
N TRP A 52 -7.74 3.31 -19.73
CA TRP A 52 -7.55 4.18 -18.56
C TRP A 52 -7.92 5.64 -18.87
N ASN A 53 -7.49 6.18 -20.02
CA ASN A 53 -7.85 7.54 -20.43
C ASN A 53 -9.38 7.67 -20.57
N ARG A 54 -10.03 6.76 -21.30
CA ARG A 54 -11.49 6.78 -21.44
C ARG A 54 -12.19 6.73 -20.07
N VAL A 55 -11.79 5.79 -19.22
CA VAL A 55 -12.39 5.60 -17.90
C VAL A 55 -12.16 6.82 -17.00
N LEU A 56 -11.01 7.48 -17.04
CA LEU A 56 -10.74 8.72 -16.30
C LEU A 56 -11.84 9.76 -16.52
N PHE A 57 -12.12 10.07 -17.79
CA PHE A 57 -13.07 11.11 -18.14
C PHE A 57 -14.53 10.65 -18.00
N GLU A 58 -14.84 9.38 -18.24
CA GLU A 58 -16.18 8.82 -17.94
C GLU A 58 -16.49 8.89 -16.44
N LEU A 59 -15.49 8.66 -15.61
CA LEU A 59 -15.62 8.59 -14.17
C LEU A 59 -15.78 9.98 -13.55
N ILE A 60 -14.97 10.97 -13.98
CA ILE A 60 -15.20 12.38 -13.64
C ILE A 60 -16.57 12.85 -14.16
N GLY A 61 -16.93 12.50 -15.40
CA GLY A 61 -18.22 12.86 -15.99
C GLY A 61 -19.44 12.24 -15.29
N SER A 62 -19.24 11.18 -14.50
CA SER A 62 -20.30 10.53 -13.72
C SER A 62 -20.58 11.23 -12.38
N LEU A 63 -19.74 12.20 -11.97
CA LEU A 63 -19.96 13.02 -10.79
C LEU A 63 -21.05 14.08 -11.05
N ASP A 64 -21.80 14.43 -10.00
CA ASP A 64 -22.81 15.49 -10.07
C ASP A 64 -22.16 16.80 -10.59
N PRO A 65 -22.71 17.43 -11.65
CA PRO A 65 -22.20 18.71 -12.16
C PRO A 65 -22.04 19.80 -11.09
N ALA A 66 -22.94 19.87 -10.11
CA ALA A 66 -22.86 20.84 -9.02
C ALA A 66 -21.67 20.55 -8.09
N LEU A 67 -21.38 19.27 -7.81
CA LEU A 67 -20.21 18.90 -7.01
C LEU A 67 -18.92 19.14 -7.77
N ARG A 68 -18.88 18.83 -9.08
CA ARG A 68 -17.69 19.08 -9.92
C ARG A 68 -17.26 20.54 -9.90
N ALA A 69 -18.22 21.46 -9.95
CA ALA A 69 -17.97 22.90 -9.91
C ALA A 69 -17.36 23.41 -8.59
N ASP A 70 -17.43 22.60 -7.51
CA ASP A 70 -16.90 22.94 -6.20
C ASP A 70 -15.58 22.19 -5.89
N VAL A 71 -15.08 21.34 -6.80
CA VAL A 71 -13.83 20.59 -6.61
C VAL A 71 -12.63 21.54 -6.69
N ALA A 72 -11.98 21.76 -5.55
CA ALA A 72 -10.80 22.61 -5.41
C ALA A 72 -9.49 21.88 -5.73
N ALA A 73 -9.43 20.57 -5.54
CA ALA A 73 -8.25 19.77 -5.90
C ALA A 73 -8.59 18.32 -6.21
N VAL A 74 -7.71 17.70 -6.99
CA VAL A 74 -7.75 16.29 -7.38
C VAL A 74 -6.40 15.60 -7.16
N ALA A 75 -6.42 14.35 -6.70
CA ALA A 75 -5.23 13.50 -6.63
C ALA A 75 -5.56 12.07 -7.07
N PHE A 76 -4.52 11.32 -7.41
CA PHE A 76 -4.63 9.99 -7.99
C PHE A 76 -3.91 8.96 -7.16
N ASP A 77 -4.42 7.74 -7.17
CA ASP A 77 -3.61 6.58 -6.88
C ASP A 77 -3.68 5.58 -8.04
N GLY A 78 -2.66 4.73 -8.12
CA GLY A 78 -2.54 3.74 -9.17
C GLY A 78 -1.82 2.49 -8.68
N THR A 79 -1.85 1.46 -9.52
CA THR A 79 -1.19 0.19 -9.21
C THR A 79 0.34 0.33 -9.18
N SER A 80 0.94 -0.13 -8.08
CA SER A 80 2.39 -0.02 -7.84
C SER A 80 3.23 -0.60 -9.00
N ALA A 81 4.23 0.17 -9.44
CA ALA A 81 5.16 -0.20 -10.52
C ALA A 81 4.52 -0.42 -11.91
N THR A 82 3.25 -0.09 -12.13
CA THR A 82 2.73 0.04 -13.50
C THR A 82 3.41 1.24 -14.15
N ALA A 83 4.14 0.98 -15.24
CA ALA A 83 5.04 1.94 -15.85
C ALA A 83 4.68 2.20 -17.31
N LEU A 84 4.89 3.45 -17.74
CA LEU A 84 4.71 3.92 -19.11
C LEU A 84 5.96 4.67 -19.55
N LEU A 85 6.32 4.55 -20.83
CA LEU A 85 7.30 5.40 -21.48
C LEU A 85 6.57 6.35 -22.43
N VAL A 86 6.73 7.66 -22.26
CA VAL A 86 5.89 8.67 -22.91
C VAL A 86 6.69 9.72 -23.67
N ASP A 87 6.05 10.32 -24.68
CA ASP A 87 6.54 11.55 -25.31
C ASP A 87 6.24 12.74 -24.39
N PRO A 88 7.26 13.44 -23.85
CA PRO A 88 7.05 14.57 -22.94
C PRO A 88 6.41 15.79 -23.58
N ARG A 89 6.36 15.88 -24.92
CA ARG A 89 5.81 17.02 -25.65
C ARG A 89 4.32 16.88 -25.94
N ASP A 90 3.78 15.66 -25.87
CA ASP A 90 2.38 15.41 -26.22
C ASP A 90 1.49 15.58 -24.97
N PRO A 91 0.65 16.64 -24.90
CA PRO A 91 -0.24 16.87 -23.77
C PRO A 91 -1.26 15.74 -23.56
N ALA A 92 -1.53 14.93 -24.59
CA ALA A 92 -2.40 13.76 -24.49
C ALA A 92 -1.70 12.53 -23.88
N GLY A 93 -0.41 12.66 -23.47
CA GLY A 93 0.33 11.59 -22.81
C GLY A 93 0.64 10.42 -23.71
N ARG A 94 1.04 10.68 -24.96
CA ARG A 94 1.31 9.62 -25.95
C ARG A 94 2.36 8.64 -25.45
N VAL A 95 2.00 7.35 -25.49
CA VAL A 95 2.87 6.26 -25.04
C VAL A 95 3.69 5.66 -26.19
N LEU A 96 4.94 5.33 -25.89
CA LEU A 96 5.93 4.84 -26.86
C LEU A 96 6.00 3.32 -26.93
N ALA A 97 5.48 2.62 -25.93
CA ALA A 97 5.42 1.16 -25.85
C ALA A 97 4.18 0.72 -25.05
N PRO A 98 3.75 -0.55 -25.17
CA PRO A 98 2.75 -1.10 -24.26
C PRO A 98 3.14 -0.88 -22.79
N ALA A 99 2.16 -0.49 -21.97
CA ALA A 99 2.38 -0.28 -20.54
C ALA A 99 2.81 -1.59 -19.87
N LYS A 100 3.82 -1.54 -18.99
CA LYS A 100 4.27 -2.69 -18.21
C LYS A 100 3.53 -2.73 -16.89
N LEU A 101 2.67 -3.72 -16.69
CA LEU A 101 1.71 -3.77 -15.58
C LEU A 101 2.37 -4.17 -14.25
N TYR A 102 1.75 -3.80 -13.13
CA TYR A 102 2.21 -4.06 -11.75
C TYR A 102 2.66 -5.51 -11.47
N ASN A 103 1.99 -6.50 -12.06
CA ASN A 103 2.24 -7.92 -11.85
C ASN A 103 3.17 -8.56 -12.92
N GLU A 104 3.58 -7.80 -13.93
CA GLU A 104 4.43 -8.30 -15.02
C GLU A 104 5.88 -8.46 -14.54
N ALA A 105 6.28 -9.70 -14.25
CA ALA A 105 7.66 -10.03 -13.91
C ALA A 105 8.55 -10.00 -15.15
N GLN A 106 9.66 -9.28 -15.06
CA GLN A 106 10.68 -9.23 -16.10
C GLN A 106 11.64 -10.43 -16.01
N SER A 107 12.47 -10.61 -17.02
CA SER A 107 13.34 -11.79 -17.14
C SER A 107 14.36 -11.90 -16.00
N LYS A 108 14.89 -13.11 -15.78
CA LYS A 108 15.91 -13.35 -14.75
C LYS A 108 17.20 -12.57 -15.05
N GLU A 109 17.51 -12.38 -16.32
CA GLU A 109 18.67 -11.63 -16.82
C GLU A 109 18.53 -10.14 -16.49
N VAL A 110 17.34 -9.57 -16.71
CA VAL A 110 17.02 -8.19 -16.33
C VAL A 110 17.10 -7.99 -14.82
N ALA A 111 16.52 -8.92 -14.04
CA ALA A 111 16.62 -8.88 -12.59
C ALA A 111 18.08 -9.01 -12.10
N ALA A 112 18.91 -9.82 -12.77
CA ALA A 112 20.34 -9.92 -12.48
C ALA A 112 21.09 -8.62 -12.81
N ALA A 113 20.76 -7.97 -13.94
CA ALA A 113 21.32 -6.66 -14.29
C ALA A 113 20.95 -5.58 -13.26
N ALA A 114 19.70 -5.55 -12.78
CA ALA A 114 19.27 -4.66 -11.71
C ALA A 114 20.06 -4.92 -10.41
N LYS A 115 20.28 -6.19 -10.04
CA LYS A 115 21.08 -6.57 -8.86
C LYS A 115 22.56 -6.22 -8.99
N ALA A 116 23.10 -6.21 -10.21
CA ALA A 116 24.50 -5.86 -10.45
C ALA A 116 24.75 -4.34 -10.28
N MET A 117 23.74 -3.50 -10.49
CA MET A 117 23.86 -2.04 -10.32
C MET A 117 23.45 -1.53 -8.94
N ALA A 118 22.42 -2.12 -8.33
CA ALA A 118 21.85 -1.62 -7.10
C ALA A 118 22.55 -2.21 -5.87
N PRO A 119 22.47 -1.55 -4.69
CA PRO A 119 22.91 -2.13 -3.44
C PRO A 119 22.29 -3.52 -3.21
N PRO A 120 22.99 -4.42 -2.48
CA PRO A 120 22.46 -5.74 -2.16
C PRO A 120 21.05 -5.64 -1.58
N ALA A 121 20.16 -6.49 -2.06
CA ALA A 121 18.80 -6.62 -1.53
C ALA A 121 17.90 -5.37 -1.68
N HIS A 122 18.26 -4.44 -2.56
CA HIS A 122 17.46 -3.23 -2.82
C HIS A 122 16.07 -3.56 -3.41
N THR A 123 15.02 -2.88 -2.94
CA THR A 123 13.60 -3.13 -3.36
C THR A 123 13.36 -2.99 -4.87
N ALA A 124 14.11 -2.10 -5.53
CA ALA A 124 14.06 -1.91 -6.97
C ALA A 124 14.61 -3.10 -7.80
N THR A 125 15.16 -4.15 -7.18
CA THR A 125 15.72 -5.30 -7.91
C THR A 125 14.76 -6.49 -8.05
N ALA A 126 13.55 -6.38 -7.51
CA ALA A 126 12.51 -7.38 -7.70
C ALA A 126 12.12 -7.48 -9.19
N PRO A 127 11.85 -8.68 -9.74
CA PRO A 127 11.51 -8.83 -11.17
C PRO A 127 10.32 -7.99 -11.64
N THR A 128 9.39 -7.62 -10.74
CA THR A 128 8.21 -6.79 -11.04
C THR A 128 8.43 -5.29 -10.83
N SER A 129 9.63 -4.87 -10.42
CA SER A 129 9.95 -3.47 -10.10
C SER A 129 9.92 -2.56 -11.33
N THR A 130 9.74 -1.27 -11.10
CA THR A 130 9.82 -0.26 -12.17
C THR A 130 11.21 -0.23 -12.80
N LEU A 131 12.28 -0.40 -12.01
CA LEU A 131 13.64 -0.46 -12.54
C LEU A 131 13.83 -1.63 -13.51
N CYS A 132 13.36 -2.84 -13.16
CA CYS A 132 13.43 -3.98 -14.06
C CYS A 132 12.64 -3.71 -15.35
N LYS A 133 11.45 -3.09 -15.26
CA LYS A 133 10.65 -2.72 -16.44
C LYS A 133 11.37 -1.73 -17.35
N LEU A 134 12.02 -0.72 -16.77
CA LEU A 134 12.86 0.23 -17.48
C LEU A 134 14.05 -0.47 -18.16
N LEU A 135 14.72 -1.38 -17.46
CA LEU A 135 15.84 -2.14 -18.01
C LEU A 135 15.43 -3.07 -19.14
N THR A 136 14.23 -3.65 -19.08
CA THR A 136 13.68 -4.41 -20.21
C THR A 136 13.58 -3.52 -21.45
N TRP A 137 12.91 -2.37 -21.36
CA TRP A 137 12.88 -1.43 -22.50
C TRP A 137 14.27 -0.97 -22.91
N TRP A 138 15.18 -0.75 -21.95
CA TRP A 138 16.54 -0.29 -22.25
C TRP A 138 17.37 -1.30 -23.04
N HIS A 139 17.21 -2.59 -22.72
CA HIS A 139 17.93 -3.71 -23.33
C HIS A 139 17.17 -4.42 -24.46
N GLU A 140 15.93 -4.04 -24.73
CA GLU A 140 15.19 -4.51 -25.91
C GLU A 140 16.04 -4.26 -27.17
N ALA A 141 16.30 -5.33 -27.91
CA ALA A 141 17.12 -5.27 -29.11
C ALA A 141 16.36 -4.59 -30.25
N ASP A 142 17.05 -3.75 -31.03
CA ASP A 142 16.49 -3.12 -32.23
C ASP A 142 16.01 -4.13 -33.31
N SER A 143 16.40 -5.41 -33.18
CA SER A 143 16.07 -6.49 -34.10
C SER A 143 14.67 -7.09 -33.91
N ASP A 144 13.91 -6.69 -32.89
CA ASP A 144 12.49 -7.02 -32.84
C ASP A 144 11.80 -6.29 -34.03
N PRO A 145 11.17 -6.98 -34.98
CA PRO A 145 10.49 -6.34 -36.11
C PRO A 145 9.16 -5.65 -35.74
N ALA A 146 8.71 -5.70 -34.48
CA ALA A 146 7.42 -5.15 -34.06
C ALA A 146 7.36 -3.60 -34.09
N ALA A 147 6.41 -3.02 -34.84
CA ALA A 147 6.12 -1.57 -34.92
C ALA A 147 5.82 -0.85 -33.57
N THR A 148 5.96 -1.55 -32.46
CA THR A 148 5.80 -1.12 -31.06
C THR A 148 7.13 -0.83 -30.34
N HIS A 149 8.28 -1.06 -30.98
CA HIS A 149 9.59 -0.78 -30.35
C HIS A 149 9.73 0.72 -30.06
N TRP A 150 10.00 1.05 -28.79
CA TRP A 150 9.94 2.43 -28.33
C TRP A 150 11.00 3.33 -28.98
N ARG A 151 12.22 2.83 -29.25
CA ARG A 151 13.27 3.62 -29.91
C ARG A 151 12.88 3.99 -31.35
N ARG A 152 12.19 3.10 -32.06
CA ARG A 152 11.69 3.39 -33.41
C ARG A 152 10.61 4.47 -33.36
N ARG A 153 9.62 4.35 -32.47
CA ARG A 153 8.59 5.39 -32.31
C ARG A 153 9.18 6.73 -31.86
N ALA A 154 10.15 6.69 -30.94
CA ALA A 154 10.88 7.88 -30.51
C ALA A 154 11.60 8.55 -31.69
N ALA A 155 12.30 7.78 -32.53
CA ALA A 155 12.95 8.29 -33.74
C ALA A 155 11.94 8.86 -34.76
N GLU A 156 10.85 8.14 -35.03
CA GLU A 156 9.76 8.57 -35.92
C GLU A 156 9.15 9.91 -35.49
N TRP A 157 9.09 10.18 -34.18
CA TRP A 157 8.57 11.42 -33.63
C TRP A 157 9.67 12.45 -33.31
N GLY A 158 10.92 12.17 -33.63
CA GLY A 158 12.04 13.10 -33.44
C GLY A 158 12.39 13.37 -31.96
N LEU A 159 12.21 12.38 -31.08
CA LEU A 159 12.68 12.43 -29.69
C LEU A 159 14.18 12.09 -29.60
N ALA A 160 14.84 12.60 -28.56
CA ALA A 160 16.19 12.16 -28.24
C ALA A 160 16.19 10.71 -27.76
N ILE A 161 17.19 9.94 -28.18
CA ILE A 161 17.35 8.54 -27.78
C ILE A 161 18.64 8.47 -26.95
N PRO A 162 18.55 8.36 -25.61
CA PRO A 162 19.73 8.29 -24.77
C PRO A 162 20.57 7.03 -25.02
N GLY A 163 21.88 7.16 -24.77
CA GLY A 163 22.87 6.07 -24.89
C GLY A 163 23.41 5.84 -26.31
N PRO A 164 24.36 4.91 -26.49
CA PRO A 164 24.89 4.62 -27.82
C PRO A 164 23.75 4.14 -28.72
N GLY A 165 23.57 4.84 -29.85
CA GLY A 165 22.73 4.36 -30.95
C GLY A 165 23.17 2.97 -31.44
N PRO A 166 22.41 2.34 -32.35
CA PRO A 166 22.53 0.93 -32.70
C PRO A 166 24.00 0.51 -32.90
N ALA A 167 24.43 -0.52 -32.17
CA ALA A 167 25.71 -1.17 -32.43
C ALA A 167 25.65 -1.78 -33.83
N THR A 168 26.42 -1.22 -34.77
CA THR A 168 26.70 -1.89 -36.04
C THR A 168 27.32 -3.25 -35.73
N PRO A 169 26.80 -4.36 -36.26
CA PRO A 169 27.38 -5.67 -36.01
C PRO A 169 28.84 -5.70 -36.51
N PRO A 170 29.77 -6.34 -35.77
CA PRO A 170 31.16 -6.45 -36.19
C PRO A 170 31.26 -7.42 -37.37
N GLY A 171 31.15 -6.92 -38.59
CA GLY A 171 31.23 -7.78 -39.77
C GLY A 171 30.71 -7.16 -41.07
N ALA A 172 31.27 -6.03 -41.50
CA ALA A 172 31.26 -5.66 -42.91
C ALA A 172 32.40 -4.67 -43.22
N GLY A 173 33.41 -5.17 -43.95
CA GLY A 173 34.25 -4.45 -44.90
C GLY A 173 34.80 -3.06 -44.54
N SER A 174 36.11 -3.01 -44.31
CA SER A 174 36.95 -1.83 -44.46
C SER A 174 36.72 -1.10 -45.80
N GLY A 175 36.25 0.15 -45.77
CA GLY A 175 36.24 1.05 -46.91
C GLY A 175 35.41 2.32 -46.67
N ALA A 176 36.06 3.48 -46.78
CA ALA A 176 35.54 4.85 -46.73
C ALA A 176 35.24 5.45 -45.35
N SER A 177 36.10 6.39 -44.96
CA SER A 177 35.83 7.42 -43.96
C SER A 177 34.59 8.22 -44.35
N SER A 178 33.49 7.96 -43.66
CA SER A 178 32.46 8.96 -43.45
C SER A 178 32.36 9.14 -41.95
N SER A 179 32.66 10.36 -41.49
CA SER A 179 32.43 10.77 -40.11
C SER A 179 31.01 10.36 -39.70
N PRO A 180 30.78 9.78 -38.50
CA PRO A 180 29.43 9.61 -38.02
C PRO A 180 28.83 11.01 -37.96
N SER A 181 27.87 11.28 -38.85
CA SER A 181 27.00 12.42 -38.68
C SER A 181 26.19 12.11 -37.42
N SER A 182 26.65 12.66 -36.31
CA SER A 182 25.86 12.83 -35.10
C SER A 182 24.67 13.71 -35.50
N SER A 183 23.63 13.10 -36.05
CA SER A 183 22.29 13.66 -35.98
C SER A 183 21.91 13.60 -34.51
N SER A 184 22.39 14.61 -33.76
CA SER A 184 21.87 14.91 -32.45
C SER A 184 20.40 15.25 -32.67
N SER A 185 19.52 14.30 -32.38
CA SER A 185 18.10 14.62 -32.25
C SER A 185 18.01 15.68 -31.15
N SER A 186 17.67 16.90 -31.54
CA SER A 186 17.61 18.08 -30.67
C SER A 186 16.36 18.13 -29.79
N GLY A 187 15.53 17.07 -29.82
CA GLY A 187 14.32 16.95 -29.02
C GLY A 187 14.59 16.45 -27.60
N PRO A 188 13.62 16.56 -26.68
CA PRO A 188 13.72 15.94 -25.36
C PRO A 188 13.74 14.41 -25.47
N ALA A 189 14.35 13.75 -24.48
CA ALA A 189 14.26 12.31 -24.32
C ALA A 189 12.85 11.90 -23.85
N PRO A 190 12.39 10.66 -24.13
CA PRO A 190 11.20 10.10 -23.51
C PRO A 190 11.26 10.15 -21.97
N LEU A 191 10.09 10.17 -21.33
CA LEU A 191 9.99 10.09 -19.88
C LEU A 191 9.29 8.81 -19.44
N LEU A 192 9.78 8.22 -18.36
CA LEU A 192 9.08 7.19 -17.63
C LEU A 192 8.11 7.86 -16.66
N LEU A 193 6.84 7.47 -16.72
CA LEU A 193 5.81 7.84 -15.77
C LEU A 193 5.16 6.59 -15.19
N HIS A 194 4.80 6.62 -13.91
CA HIS A 194 3.92 5.61 -13.34
C HIS A 194 2.46 5.89 -13.73
N GLN A 195 1.59 4.91 -13.54
CA GLN A 195 0.16 5.04 -13.88
C GLN A 195 -0.49 6.30 -13.27
N ALA A 196 -0.28 6.54 -11.97
CA ALA A 196 -0.85 7.71 -11.28
C ALA A 196 -0.29 9.03 -11.84
N ASP A 197 1.02 9.06 -12.11
CA ASP A 197 1.72 10.22 -12.67
C ASP A 197 1.16 10.59 -14.04
N TRP A 198 0.98 9.59 -14.90
CA TRP A 198 0.44 9.76 -16.24
C TRP A 198 -1.01 10.27 -16.22
N LEU A 199 -1.86 9.69 -15.37
CA LEU A 199 -3.25 10.13 -15.21
C LEU A 199 -3.36 11.57 -14.69
N ALA A 200 -2.50 11.95 -13.73
CA ALA A 200 -2.41 13.33 -13.26
C ALA A 200 -1.98 14.28 -14.39
N ALA A 201 -0.99 13.86 -15.19
CA ALA A 201 -0.51 14.63 -16.33
C ALA A 201 -1.57 14.87 -17.41
N LEU A 202 -2.51 13.94 -17.60
CA LEU A 202 -3.65 14.13 -18.51
C LEU A 202 -4.63 15.22 -18.05
N LEU A 203 -4.67 15.56 -16.76
CA LEU A 203 -5.55 16.62 -16.26
C LEU A 203 -4.95 18.02 -16.38
N HIS A 204 -3.63 18.15 -16.19
CA HIS A 204 -2.95 19.43 -16.33
C HIS A 204 -2.27 19.61 -17.70
N GLU A 205 -2.27 18.60 -18.56
CA GLU A 205 -1.74 18.59 -19.93
C GLU A 205 -0.26 19.04 -20.03
N ASP A 206 0.55 18.72 -19.01
CA ASP A 206 1.97 19.09 -18.90
C ASP A 206 2.82 17.85 -18.59
N VAL A 207 2.86 16.91 -19.55
CA VAL A 207 3.57 15.62 -19.45
C VAL A 207 5.08 15.83 -19.27
N GLY A 208 5.63 16.84 -19.94
CA GLY A 208 7.06 17.20 -19.87
C GLY A 208 7.53 17.64 -18.48
N ARG A 209 6.60 17.98 -17.58
CA ARG A 209 6.90 18.16 -16.16
C ARG A 209 7.57 16.94 -15.53
N GLY A 210 7.28 15.74 -16.02
CA GLY A 210 7.95 14.51 -15.58
C GLY A 210 7.89 14.30 -14.08
N THR A 211 6.77 14.65 -13.43
CA THR A 211 6.66 14.54 -11.97
C THR A 211 6.09 13.19 -11.56
N SER A 212 6.77 12.54 -10.61
CA SER A 212 6.28 11.40 -9.86
C SER A 212 6.21 11.74 -8.37
N ASP A 213 5.67 10.84 -7.56
CA ASP A 213 5.75 10.89 -6.10
C ASP A 213 6.70 9.82 -5.55
N TRP A 214 7.22 10.05 -4.35
CA TRP A 214 8.20 9.16 -3.76
C TRP A 214 7.66 7.76 -3.40
N ASN A 215 6.34 7.53 -3.37
CA ASN A 215 5.78 6.20 -3.16
C ASN A 215 5.79 5.38 -4.46
N ASN A 216 5.39 5.99 -5.58
CA ASN A 216 5.49 5.35 -6.90
C ASN A 216 6.96 5.12 -7.29
N ALA A 217 7.82 6.12 -7.11
CA ALA A 217 9.23 6.07 -7.50
C ALA A 217 10.11 5.13 -6.65
N LEU A 218 9.63 4.62 -5.51
CA LEU A 218 10.41 3.73 -4.63
C LEU A 218 10.91 2.47 -5.35
N LYS A 219 10.04 1.82 -6.15
CA LYS A 219 10.41 0.63 -6.94
C LYS A 219 11.18 0.94 -8.22
N LEU A 220 11.38 2.21 -8.55
CA LEU A 220 12.29 2.66 -9.58
C LEU A 220 13.73 2.81 -9.05
N GLY A 221 13.89 2.98 -7.73
CA GLY A 221 15.18 3.21 -7.10
C GLY A 221 15.32 4.57 -6.42
N PHE A 222 14.26 5.39 -6.41
CA PHE A 222 14.27 6.65 -5.66
C PHE A 222 14.40 6.37 -4.16
N ASP A 223 15.26 7.12 -3.49
CA ASP A 223 15.40 7.07 -2.04
C ASP A 223 14.55 8.18 -1.38
N PRO A 224 13.39 7.87 -0.79
CA PRO A 224 12.56 8.86 -0.09
C PRO A 224 13.22 9.44 1.17
N GLY A 225 14.28 8.82 1.69
CA GLY A 225 15.00 9.30 2.87
C GLY A 225 15.93 10.46 2.54
N SER A 226 16.66 10.37 1.43
CA SER A 226 17.49 11.46 0.90
C SER A 226 16.75 12.38 -0.07
N GLU A 227 15.50 12.03 -0.42
CA GLU A 227 14.68 12.72 -1.43
C GLU A 227 15.40 12.84 -2.79
N SER A 228 16.13 11.79 -3.19
CA SER A 228 16.92 11.80 -4.42
C SER A 228 17.01 10.43 -5.07
N TYR A 229 17.30 10.43 -6.38
CA TYR A 229 17.81 9.23 -7.02
C TYR A 229 19.27 9.02 -6.61
N PRO A 230 19.65 7.80 -6.20
CA PRO A 230 21.01 7.50 -5.77
C PRO A 230 22.00 7.46 -6.94
N ASP A 231 23.27 7.69 -6.65
CA ASP A 231 24.38 7.75 -7.62
C ASP A 231 24.46 6.53 -8.56
N TRP A 232 24.19 5.34 -8.04
CA TRP A 232 24.25 4.11 -8.85
C TRP A 232 23.20 4.09 -9.96
N LEU A 233 22.11 4.85 -9.80
CA LEU A 233 21.04 5.00 -10.79
C LEU A 233 21.28 6.21 -11.70
N THR A 234 21.68 7.37 -11.15
CA THR A 234 21.87 8.61 -11.93
C THR A 234 23.07 8.57 -12.88
N ARG A 235 24.05 7.69 -12.62
CA ARG A 235 25.20 7.47 -13.52
C ARG A 235 24.88 6.56 -14.72
N GLN A 236 23.67 5.99 -14.77
CA GLN A 236 23.28 5.10 -15.86
C GLN A 236 22.86 5.90 -17.09
N PRO A 237 23.12 5.39 -18.32
CA PRO A 237 22.74 6.10 -19.54
C PRO A 237 21.22 6.26 -19.72
N PHE A 238 20.41 5.44 -19.05
CA PHE A 238 18.95 5.58 -19.05
C PHE A 238 18.44 6.59 -18.02
N ALA A 239 19.30 7.24 -17.24
CA ALA A 239 18.89 8.19 -16.21
C ALA A 239 18.08 9.38 -16.78
N GLU A 240 18.31 9.73 -18.05
CA GLU A 240 17.53 10.74 -18.78
C GLU A 240 16.05 10.36 -18.96
N LEU A 241 15.71 9.07 -18.83
CA LEU A 241 14.33 8.58 -18.92
C LEU A 241 13.59 8.66 -17.59
N LEU A 242 14.26 8.94 -16.47
CA LEU A 242 13.62 8.98 -15.16
C LEU A 242 12.66 10.18 -15.06
N PRO A 243 11.62 10.10 -14.21
CA PRO A 243 10.85 11.28 -13.83
C PRO A 243 11.80 12.42 -13.41
N ALA A 244 11.70 13.56 -14.08
CA ALA A 244 12.54 14.73 -13.86
C ALA A 244 12.41 15.28 -12.42
N ARG A 245 11.25 15.09 -11.80
CA ARG A 245 10.97 15.54 -10.44
C ARG A 245 10.24 14.46 -9.65
N VAL A 246 10.64 14.25 -8.40
CA VAL A 246 9.91 13.40 -7.47
C VAL A 246 9.51 14.25 -6.26
N VAL A 247 8.24 14.23 -5.88
CA VAL A 247 7.70 15.06 -4.79
C VAL A 247 6.99 14.22 -3.73
N ALA A 248 6.58 14.87 -2.64
CA ALA A 248 5.71 14.26 -1.66
C ALA A 248 4.32 13.95 -2.26
N PRO A 249 3.70 12.81 -1.94
CA PRO A 249 2.28 12.56 -2.17
C PRO A 249 1.42 13.71 -1.65
N GLY A 250 0.43 14.11 -2.43
CA GLY A 250 -0.42 15.25 -2.14
C GLY A 250 0.22 16.61 -2.38
N ALA A 251 1.48 16.71 -2.83
CA ALA A 251 2.09 18.00 -3.15
C ALA A 251 1.35 18.69 -4.32
N PRO A 252 1.12 20.02 -4.26
CA PRO A 252 0.50 20.77 -5.35
C PRO A 252 1.38 20.72 -6.62
N LEU A 253 0.80 20.34 -7.77
CA LEU A 253 1.51 20.27 -9.05
C LEU A 253 1.20 21.46 -9.94
N ALA A 254 -0.03 21.50 -10.46
CA ALA A 254 -0.51 22.47 -11.44
C ALA A 254 -2.05 22.47 -11.43
N PRO A 255 -2.70 23.58 -11.80
CA PRO A 255 -4.14 23.56 -12.06
C PRO A 255 -4.46 22.64 -13.25
N VAL A 256 -5.71 22.17 -13.32
CA VAL A 256 -6.24 21.52 -14.53
C VAL A 256 -6.11 22.46 -15.74
N SER A 257 -5.88 21.89 -16.91
CA SER A 257 -5.78 22.70 -18.13
C SER A 257 -7.15 23.30 -18.50
N ALA A 258 -7.15 24.38 -19.29
CA ALA A 258 -8.39 24.97 -19.76
C ALA A 258 -9.25 23.99 -20.59
N GLY A 259 -8.60 23.14 -21.40
CA GLY A 259 -9.28 22.11 -22.20
C GLY A 259 -9.92 21.04 -21.32
N VAL A 260 -9.19 20.58 -20.30
CA VAL A 260 -9.70 19.60 -19.33
C VAL A 260 -10.83 20.19 -18.50
N ALA A 261 -10.70 21.43 -18.01
CA ALA A 261 -11.76 22.13 -17.28
C ALA A 261 -13.05 22.21 -18.11
N ALA A 262 -12.97 22.61 -19.38
CA ALA A 262 -14.12 22.67 -20.28
C ALA A 262 -14.75 21.28 -20.54
N ARG A 263 -13.93 20.24 -20.69
CA ARG A 263 -14.39 18.87 -20.93
C ARG A 263 -15.05 18.24 -19.69
N THR A 264 -14.50 18.52 -18.51
CA THR A 264 -14.86 17.83 -17.26
C THR A 264 -15.81 18.63 -16.39
N GLY A 265 -15.97 19.94 -16.58
CA GLY A 265 -16.72 20.80 -15.68
C GLY A 265 -16.03 21.05 -14.34
N LEU A 266 -14.76 20.67 -14.19
CA LEU A 266 -13.94 21.05 -13.04
C LEU A 266 -13.56 22.55 -13.14
N PRO A 267 -13.41 23.28 -12.02
CA PRO A 267 -12.93 24.65 -12.01
C PRO A 267 -11.56 24.78 -12.66
N ALA A 268 -11.31 25.87 -13.40
CA ALA A 268 -10.02 26.12 -14.04
C ALA A 268 -8.86 26.33 -13.04
N ASP A 269 -9.18 26.62 -11.78
CA ASP A 269 -8.22 26.71 -10.67
C ASP A 269 -8.19 25.44 -9.81
N CYS A 270 -8.93 24.38 -10.18
CA CYS A 270 -8.86 23.07 -9.55
C CYS A 270 -7.42 22.54 -9.65
N LEU A 271 -6.81 22.28 -8.51
CA LEU A 271 -5.42 21.89 -8.41
C LEU A 271 -5.25 20.38 -8.59
N VAL A 272 -4.41 19.96 -9.53
CA VAL A 272 -3.90 18.59 -9.59
C VAL A 272 -2.75 18.45 -8.59
N CYS A 273 -2.84 17.43 -7.74
CA CYS A 273 -1.85 17.10 -6.72
C CYS A 273 -1.12 15.79 -7.07
N ALA A 274 0.09 15.63 -6.54
CA ALA A 274 0.87 14.40 -6.67
C ALA A 274 0.11 13.23 -6.05
N GLY A 275 0.17 12.08 -6.73
CA GLY A 275 -0.55 10.89 -6.34
C GLY A 275 0.18 10.04 -5.29
N THR A 276 -0.20 8.76 -5.25
CA THR A 276 0.50 7.71 -4.54
C THR A 276 0.18 6.34 -5.19
N THR A 277 0.49 5.24 -4.50
CA THR A 277 0.03 3.90 -4.89
C THR A 277 -1.26 3.52 -4.18
N ASP A 278 -2.09 2.70 -4.81
CA ASP A 278 -3.36 2.17 -4.28
C ASP A 278 -3.26 1.65 -2.83
N SER A 279 -2.22 0.87 -2.53
CA SER A 279 -2.02 0.28 -1.22
C SER A 279 -1.72 1.32 -0.13
N ILE A 280 -1.11 2.45 -0.51
CA ILE A 280 -0.78 3.55 0.40
C ILE A 280 -1.99 4.47 0.54
N ALA A 281 -2.71 4.75 -0.54
CA ALA A 281 -3.98 5.48 -0.49
C ALA A 281 -4.99 4.77 0.42
N ALA A 282 -5.15 3.45 0.31
CA ALA A 282 -5.99 2.67 1.22
C ALA A 282 -5.54 2.75 2.69
N PHE A 283 -4.24 2.91 2.94
CA PHE A 283 -3.71 3.13 4.29
C PHE A 283 -4.04 4.53 4.81
N VAL A 284 -3.85 5.57 3.98
CA VAL A 284 -4.25 6.95 4.30
C VAL A 284 -5.75 7.03 4.58
N ALA A 285 -6.57 6.30 3.82
CA ALA A 285 -8.01 6.22 4.00
C ALA A 285 -8.40 5.68 5.38
N ALA A 286 -7.61 4.75 5.95
CA ALA A 286 -7.86 4.20 7.27
C ALA A 286 -7.75 5.24 8.39
N GLY A 287 -7.13 6.40 8.15
CA GLY A 287 -7.04 7.48 9.13
C GLY A 287 -5.95 7.27 10.19
N VAL A 288 -4.90 6.50 9.85
CA VAL A 288 -3.72 6.34 10.71
C VAL A 288 -2.80 7.55 10.57
N THR A 289 -2.56 8.25 11.67
CA THR A 289 -1.80 9.52 11.70
C THR A 289 -0.66 9.51 12.73
N GLU A 290 -0.63 8.55 13.65
CA GLU A 290 0.33 8.52 14.75
C GLU A 290 1.27 7.32 14.69
N SER A 291 2.54 7.53 15.04
CA SER A 291 3.50 6.45 15.14
C SER A 291 3.08 5.42 16.20
N GLY A 292 3.14 4.14 15.85
CA GLY A 292 2.65 3.01 16.64
C GLY A 292 1.22 2.60 16.30
N GLN A 293 0.47 3.37 15.50
CA GLN A 293 -0.76 2.91 14.88
C GLN A 293 -0.46 2.04 13.67
N ALA A 294 -1.36 1.10 13.38
CA ALA A 294 -1.16 0.12 12.32
C ALA A 294 -2.44 -0.22 11.57
N VAL A 295 -2.27 -0.73 10.35
CA VAL A 295 -3.35 -1.31 9.56
C VAL A 295 -2.99 -2.74 9.21
N THR A 296 -3.91 -3.67 9.46
CA THR A 296 -3.84 -5.05 8.97
C THR A 296 -4.84 -5.24 7.85
N SER A 297 -4.34 -5.69 6.69
CA SER A 297 -5.17 -6.14 5.58
C SER A 297 -5.40 -7.64 5.69
N LEU A 298 -6.65 -8.03 5.97
CA LEU A 298 -7.12 -9.41 6.06
C LEU A 298 -7.68 -9.85 4.70
N GLY A 299 -6.78 -10.06 3.75
CA GLY A 299 -7.10 -10.51 2.39
C GLY A 299 -6.83 -11.99 2.16
N SER A 300 -6.52 -12.36 0.92
CA SER A 300 -6.00 -13.69 0.58
C SER A 300 -4.72 -14.00 1.37
N THR A 301 -3.86 -13.00 1.52
CA THR A 301 -2.73 -13.00 2.44
C THR A 301 -2.96 -12.02 3.58
N LEU A 302 -2.21 -12.18 4.67
CA LEU A 302 -2.13 -11.28 5.80
C LEU A 302 -1.02 -10.27 5.54
N ALA A 303 -1.36 -8.98 5.41
CA ALA A 303 -0.39 -7.91 5.31
C ALA A 303 -0.53 -6.94 6.49
N VAL A 304 0.58 -6.63 7.14
CA VAL A 304 0.64 -5.63 8.22
C VAL A 304 1.38 -4.40 7.74
N LYS A 305 0.90 -3.23 8.15
CA LYS A 305 1.57 -1.95 7.94
C LYS A 305 1.56 -1.16 9.24
N LEU A 306 2.71 -0.64 9.64
CA LEU A 306 2.95 0.04 10.92
C LEU A 306 3.55 1.40 10.66
N LEU A 307 2.93 2.44 11.22
CA LEU A 307 3.48 3.79 11.14
C LEU A 307 4.61 3.96 12.18
N SER A 308 5.79 4.36 11.72
CA SER A 308 7.03 4.36 12.49
C SER A 308 7.80 5.66 12.28
N THR A 309 8.48 6.14 13.32
CA THR A 309 9.46 7.23 13.18
C THR A 309 10.77 6.75 12.56
N SER A 310 11.02 5.44 12.61
CA SER A 310 12.23 4.80 12.08
C SER A 310 11.91 4.11 10.77
N ARG A 311 12.74 4.35 9.75
CA ARG A 311 12.75 3.57 8.52
C ARG A 311 13.27 2.16 8.79
N LEU A 312 12.61 1.16 8.21
CA LEU A 312 13.05 -0.23 8.26
C LEU A 312 12.90 -0.89 6.88
N ASP A 313 14.00 -1.39 6.33
CA ASP A 313 14.03 -2.19 5.12
C ASP A 313 14.85 -3.46 5.39
N ASP A 314 14.28 -4.62 5.07
CA ASP A 314 14.97 -5.91 5.21
C ASP A 314 14.48 -6.87 4.14
N ALA A 315 15.33 -7.19 3.17
CA ALA A 315 14.94 -8.03 2.05
C ALA A 315 14.74 -9.50 2.41
N ALA A 316 15.38 -10.01 3.47
CA ALA A 316 15.22 -11.41 3.88
C ALA A 316 13.78 -11.66 4.33
N TYR A 317 13.21 -10.71 5.06
CA TYR A 317 11.79 -10.69 5.42
C TYR A 317 10.90 -10.03 4.36
N GLY A 318 11.50 -9.41 3.34
CA GLY A 318 10.86 -8.54 2.36
C GLY A 318 10.09 -7.38 3.02
N ILE A 319 10.62 -6.84 4.12
CA ILE A 319 10.15 -5.61 4.74
C ILE A 319 10.67 -4.43 3.93
N TYR A 320 9.80 -3.46 3.68
CA TYR A 320 10.18 -2.20 3.07
C TYR A 320 9.36 -1.04 3.65
N SER A 321 9.91 0.16 3.58
CA SER A 321 9.30 1.37 4.13
C SER A 321 8.90 2.37 3.05
N HIS A 322 7.65 2.81 3.09
CA HIS A 322 7.19 3.98 2.34
C HIS A 322 7.22 5.22 3.23
N ARG A 323 7.62 6.38 2.69
CA ARG A 323 7.54 7.64 3.43
C ARG A 323 6.15 8.26 3.32
N LEU A 324 5.63 8.75 4.45
CA LEU A 324 4.38 9.49 4.60
C LEU A 324 4.63 10.72 5.47
N GLY A 325 4.83 11.88 4.85
CA GLY A 325 5.29 13.08 5.58
C GLY A 325 6.63 12.82 6.27
N ASP A 326 6.68 13.02 7.58
CA ASP A 326 7.89 12.84 8.41
C ASP A 326 8.01 11.45 9.05
N VAL A 327 7.12 10.52 8.69
CA VAL A 327 7.08 9.16 9.22
C VAL A 327 7.18 8.10 8.11
N TRP A 328 7.41 6.87 8.53
CA TRP A 328 7.63 5.71 7.69
C TRP A 328 6.52 4.70 7.89
N LEU A 329 5.89 4.29 6.80
CA LEU A 329 5.00 3.16 6.76
C LEU A 329 5.79 1.89 6.49
N VAL A 330 6.10 1.16 7.56
CA VAL A 330 6.85 -0.09 7.53
C VAL A 330 5.88 -1.25 7.30
N GLY A 331 6.11 -2.07 6.29
CA GLY A 331 5.18 -3.15 5.93
C GLY A 331 5.84 -4.50 5.72
N GLY A 332 5.09 -5.56 6.03
CA GLY A 332 5.44 -6.95 5.77
C GLY A 332 4.18 -7.78 5.47
N ALA A 333 4.34 -8.91 4.79
CA ALA A 333 3.22 -9.78 4.44
C ALA A 333 3.57 -11.26 4.66
N SER A 334 2.65 -11.96 5.32
CA SER A 334 2.68 -13.41 5.51
C SER A 334 1.93 -14.10 4.37
N ASN A 335 2.37 -15.31 4.01
CA ASN A 335 1.66 -16.19 3.09
C ASN A 335 0.38 -16.79 3.69
N SER A 336 0.19 -16.68 5.02
CA SER A 336 -1.07 -17.00 5.70
C SER A 336 -2.16 -15.98 5.38
N GLY A 337 -3.43 -16.27 5.70
CA GLY A 337 -4.56 -15.36 5.49
C GLY A 337 -5.84 -16.04 5.02
N GLY A 338 -6.67 -15.34 4.25
CA GLY A 338 -7.95 -15.85 3.74
C GLY A 338 -7.82 -16.98 2.72
N ALA A 339 -6.70 -17.07 2.00
CA ALA A 339 -6.47 -18.13 1.01
C ALA A 339 -6.38 -19.52 1.66
N VAL A 340 -5.77 -19.63 2.83
CA VAL A 340 -5.74 -20.91 3.58
C VAL A 340 -7.11 -21.24 4.16
N LEU A 341 -7.88 -20.25 4.65
CA LEU A 341 -9.26 -20.47 5.11
C LEU A 341 -10.16 -21.04 4.00
N ARG A 342 -10.02 -20.50 2.77
CA ARG A 342 -10.81 -20.92 1.60
C ARG A 342 -10.52 -22.33 1.09
N ARG A 343 -9.46 -22.98 1.57
CA ARG A 343 -9.21 -24.40 1.29
C ARG A 343 -10.13 -25.32 2.06
N PHE A 344 -10.67 -24.86 3.17
CA PHE A 344 -11.50 -25.65 4.07
C PHE A 344 -12.95 -25.18 4.09
N PHE A 345 -13.18 -23.88 3.93
CA PHE A 345 -14.50 -23.28 4.08
C PHE A 345 -14.82 -22.30 2.96
N THR A 346 -16.03 -22.41 2.43
CA THR A 346 -16.65 -21.36 1.62
C THR A 346 -16.98 -20.14 2.48
N ASP A 347 -17.13 -18.97 1.86
CA ASP A 347 -17.51 -17.74 2.55
C ASP A 347 -18.90 -17.87 3.26
N GLU A 348 -19.80 -18.72 2.74
CA GLU A 348 -21.06 -19.09 3.41
C GLU A 348 -20.81 -19.91 4.69
N GLN A 349 -19.98 -20.95 4.63
CA GLN A 349 -19.63 -21.75 5.80
C GLN A 349 -18.92 -20.91 6.87
N LEU A 350 -18.03 -19.99 6.47
CA LEU A 350 -17.39 -19.05 7.41
C LEU A 350 -18.45 -18.22 8.15
N ARG A 351 -19.47 -17.71 7.45
CA ARG A 351 -20.59 -16.97 8.07
C ARG A 351 -21.42 -17.84 9.00
N GLN A 352 -21.69 -19.09 8.65
CA GLN A 352 -22.47 -20.02 9.47
C GLN A 352 -21.72 -20.50 10.73
N LEU A 353 -20.41 -20.68 10.65
CA LEU A 353 -19.58 -21.13 11.77
C LEU A 353 -19.22 -19.99 12.74
N THR A 354 -19.11 -18.76 12.25
CA THR A 354 -18.68 -17.60 13.05
C THR A 354 -19.47 -17.42 14.37
N PRO A 355 -20.82 -17.51 14.40
CA PRO A 355 -21.58 -17.39 15.65
C PRO A 355 -21.25 -18.44 16.72
N ARG A 356 -20.66 -19.58 16.32
CA ARG A 356 -20.30 -20.68 17.22
C ARG A 356 -18.91 -20.53 17.83
N LEU A 357 -18.10 -19.58 17.36
CA LEU A 357 -16.76 -19.30 17.89
C LEU A 357 -16.85 -18.72 19.31
N ARG A 358 -15.87 -19.07 20.14
CA ARG A 358 -15.71 -18.61 21.52
C ARG A 358 -14.37 -17.87 21.68
N PRO A 359 -14.26 -16.61 21.22
CA PRO A 359 -13.01 -15.83 21.25
C PRO A 359 -12.31 -15.78 22.61
N GLU A 360 -13.10 -15.81 23.68
CA GLU A 360 -12.68 -15.80 25.08
C GLU A 360 -12.00 -17.10 25.54
N ALA A 361 -12.20 -18.21 24.83
CA ALA A 361 -11.69 -19.53 25.19
C ALA A 361 -10.67 -20.01 24.13
N PRO A 362 -9.36 -19.87 24.38
CA PRO A 362 -8.31 -20.32 23.46
C PRO A 362 -8.44 -21.81 23.13
N THR A 363 -8.24 -22.17 21.86
CA THR A 363 -8.38 -23.57 21.43
C THR A 363 -7.21 -24.47 21.85
N GLY A 364 -6.02 -23.87 22.04
CA GLY A 364 -4.79 -24.60 22.33
C GLY A 364 -4.20 -25.38 21.14
N LEU A 365 -4.75 -25.21 19.92
CA LEU A 365 -4.36 -25.98 18.74
C LEU A 365 -3.02 -25.56 18.13
N GLY A 366 -2.55 -24.34 18.42
CA GLY A 366 -1.20 -23.89 18.07
C GLY A 366 -0.88 -23.92 16.57
N TYR A 367 -1.85 -23.65 15.69
CA TYR A 367 -1.66 -23.74 14.25
C TYR A 367 -0.72 -22.67 13.68
N TYR A 368 -0.09 -23.00 12.55
CA TYR A 368 0.60 -22.09 11.65
C TYR A 368 0.00 -22.28 10.25
N PRO A 369 -1.14 -21.66 9.96
CA PRO A 369 -1.94 -22.00 8.79
C PRO A 369 -1.34 -21.38 7.52
N LEU A 370 -0.74 -22.22 6.69
CA LEU A 370 -0.18 -21.82 5.40
C LEU A 370 -0.87 -22.56 4.24
N PRO A 371 -1.00 -21.93 3.06
CA PRO A 371 -1.46 -22.62 1.87
C PRO A 371 -0.43 -23.64 1.35
N ALA A 372 0.86 -23.36 1.45
CA ALA A 372 1.92 -24.26 0.98
C ALA A 372 3.16 -24.08 1.86
N PRO A 373 4.15 -24.98 1.77
CA PRO A 373 5.45 -24.74 2.38
C PRO A 373 6.04 -23.38 1.94
N GLY A 374 6.64 -22.69 2.90
CA GLY A 374 7.33 -21.42 2.71
C GLY A 374 6.60 -20.24 3.33
N GLU A 375 7.35 -19.49 4.14
CA GLU A 375 6.95 -18.23 4.74
C GLU A 375 8.03 -17.18 4.53
N ARG A 376 7.60 -15.93 4.36
CA ARG A 376 8.52 -14.79 4.22
C ARG A 376 8.61 -13.97 5.48
N PHE A 377 7.46 -13.71 6.10
CA PHE A 377 7.34 -12.83 7.23
C PHE A 377 6.14 -13.28 8.07
N PRO A 378 6.25 -13.39 9.40
CA PRO A 378 7.35 -12.94 10.28
C PRO A 378 8.55 -13.89 10.41
N VAL A 379 8.49 -15.05 9.77
CA VAL A 379 9.57 -16.05 9.75
C VAL A 379 10.05 -16.18 8.32
N ALA A 380 11.31 -15.84 8.06
CA ALA A 380 11.93 -16.00 6.75
C ALA A 380 12.44 -17.44 6.61
N ASP A 381 11.55 -18.34 6.23
CA ASP A 381 11.86 -19.76 6.04
C ASP A 381 11.10 -20.30 4.80
N PRO A 382 11.80 -20.50 3.66
CA PRO A 382 11.17 -20.99 2.44
C PRO A 382 10.67 -22.44 2.54
N GLU A 383 11.07 -23.19 3.56
CA GLU A 383 10.68 -24.59 3.77
C GLU A 383 9.67 -24.75 4.92
N LEU A 384 9.22 -23.66 5.56
CA LEU A 384 8.30 -23.71 6.70
C LEU A 384 7.01 -24.43 6.32
N ARG A 385 6.76 -25.58 6.95
CA ARG A 385 5.59 -26.41 6.63
C ARG A 385 4.31 -25.87 7.29
N PRO A 386 3.15 -25.95 6.62
CA PRO A 386 1.86 -25.66 7.24
C PRO A 386 1.63 -26.55 8.46
N ARG A 387 1.17 -25.98 9.58
CA ARG A 387 0.82 -26.71 10.81
C ARG A 387 -0.66 -26.51 11.13
N MET A 388 -1.49 -27.50 10.84
CA MET A 388 -2.95 -27.45 11.06
C MET A 388 -3.50 -28.76 11.67
N GLU A 389 -2.63 -29.54 12.33
CA GLU A 389 -2.96 -30.78 13.01
C GLU A 389 -2.77 -30.66 14.53
N PRO A 390 -3.58 -31.38 15.36
CA PRO A 390 -4.68 -32.26 14.94
C PRO A 390 -5.91 -31.47 14.48
N ARG A 391 -6.65 -31.94 13.46
CA ARG A 391 -7.93 -31.33 13.06
C ARG A 391 -9.06 -31.89 13.95
N PRO A 392 -9.72 -31.07 14.78
CA PRO A 392 -10.85 -31.54 15.59
C PRO A 392 -12.06 -31.86 14.71
N ALA A 393 -12.95 -32.71 15.21
CA ALA A 393 -14.20 -33.06 14.52
C ALA A 393 -15.20 -31.89 14.44
N ASP A 394 -15.12 -30.94 15.38
CA ASP A 394 -15.94 -29.72 15.33
C ASP A 394 -15.30 -28.66 14.43
N ASP A 395 -15.90 -28.40 13.27
CA ASP A 395 -15.44 -27.39 12.32
C ASP A 395 -15.43 -25.97 12.90
N ALA A 396 -16.26 -25.65 13.91
CA ALA A 396 -16.19 -24.34 14.58
C ALA A 396 -14.91 -24.22 15.42
N LEU A 397 -14.53 -25.29 16.12
CA LEU A 397 -13.28 -25.36 16.87
C LEU A 397 -12.07 -25.32 15.92
N PHE A 398 -12.14 -26.04 14.79
CA PHE A 398 -11.10 -26.01 13.77
C PHE A 398 -10.93 -24.60 13.17
N LEU A 399 -12.04 -23.94 12.79
CA LEU A 399 -12.03 -22.58 12.29
C LEU A 399 -11.44 -21.63 13.33
N GLN A 400 -11.83 -21.73 14.60
CA GLN A 400 -11.25 -20.88 15.65
C GLN A 400 -9.73 -21.08 15.76
N GLY A 401 -9.25 -22.33 15.72
CA GLY A 401 -7.81 -22.61 15.74
C GLY A 401 -7.07 -22.00 14.55
N LEU A 402 -7.66 -22.00 13.36
CA LEU A 402 -7.08 -21.34 12.18
C LEU A 402 -7.02 -19.82 12.38
N LEU A 403 -8.11 -19.20 12.86
CA LEU A 403 -8.19 -17.75 13.10
C LEU A 403 -7.23 -17.29 14.21
N GLU A 404 -7.07 -18.09 15.27
CA GLU A 404 -6.06 -17.90 16.32
C GLU A 404 -4.64 -18.00 15.75
N GLY A 405 -4.35 -19.03 14.93
CA GLY A 405 -3.05 -19.17 14.28
C GLY A 405 -2.69 -17.99 13.36
N ILE A 406 -3.64 -17.47 12.58
CA ILE A 406 -3.40 -16.27 11.75
C ILE A 406 -3.17 -15.04 12.63
N ALA A 407 -3.91 -14.89 13.73
CA ALA A 407 -3.73 -13.78 14.67
C ALA A 407 -2.40 -13.86 15.43
N ASP A 408 -1.90 -15.06 15.75
CA ASP A 408 -0.57 -15.25 16.32
C ASP A 408 0.54 -14.86 15.33
N ILE A 409 0.37 -15.18 14.04
CA ILE A 409 1.27 -14.74 12.97
C ILE A 409 1.28 -13.20 12.88
N GLU A 410 0.11 -12.57 12.95
CA GLU A 410 -0.01 -11.10 12.98
C GLU A 410 0.70 -10.48 14.19
N ALA A 411 0.51 -11.03 15.39
CA ALA A 411 1.18 -10.55 16.59
C ALA A 411 2.71 -10.72 16.49
N ALA A 412 3.16 -11.86 15.98
CA ALA A 412 4.57 -12.12 15.73
C ALA A 412 5.17 -11.16 14.69
N ALA A 413 4.39 -10.77 13.68
CA ALA A 413 4.75 -9.76 12.70
C ALA A 413 4.99 -8.39 13.33
N TYR A 414 4.05 -7.86 14.11
CA TYR A 414 4.26 -6.57 14.77
C TYR A 414 5.42 -6.59 15.76
N ARG A 415 5.57 -7.67 16.52
CA ARG A 415 6.73 -7.86 17.41
C ARG A 415 8.03 -7.88 16.63
N ARG A 416 8.09 -8.58 15.50
CA ARG A 416 9.28 -8.63 14.64
C ARG A 416 9.65 -7.23 14.12
N LEU A 417 8.68 -6.43 13.68
CA LEU A 417 8.97 -5.05 13.25
C LEU A 417 9.55 -4.22 14.41
N ALA A 418 8.98 -4.35 15.60
CA ALA A 418 9.47 -3.66 16.79
C ALA A 418 10.90 -4.08 17.18
N ASP A 419 11.17 -5.40 17.20
CA ASP A 419 12.49 -5.97 17.49
C ASP A 419 13.56 -5.49 16.49
N MET A 420 13.14 -5.19 15.26
CA MET A 420 13.99 -4.65 14.19
C MET A 420 14.12 -3.13 14.21
N GLY A 421 13.51 -2.44 15.19
CA GLY A 421 13.67 -0.99 15.41
C GLY A 421 12.56 -0.12 14.83
N ALA A 422 11.48 -0.69 14.30
CA ALA A 422 10.27 0.09 14.04
C ALA A 422 9.64 0.53 15.37
N SER A 423 8.90 1.64 15.35
CA SER A 423 8.16 2.08 16.53
C SER A 423 7.21 0.97 16.98
N PRO A 424 7.29 0.47 18.23
CA PRO A 424 6.48 -0.65 18.66
C PRO A 424 5.00 -0.30 18.57
N LEU A 425 4.17 -1.32 18.34
CA LEU A 425 2.74 -1.22 18.61
C LEU A 425 2.60 -0.82 20.09
N LYS A 426 2.14 0.40 20.37
CA LYS A 426 2.09 0.88 21.74
C LYS A 426 0.93 0.20 22.48
N GLU A 427 1.27 -0.45 23.58
CA GLU A 427 0.35 -0.90 24.62
C GLU A 427 0.09 0.28 25.59
N VAL A 428 -1.17 0.61 25.90
CA VAL A 428 -1.44 1.42 27.10
C VAL A 428 -1.13 0.53 28.28
N ARG A 429 0.00 0.75 28.96
CA ARG A 429 0.07 0.36 30.37
C ARG A 429 -1.08 1.08 31.07
N GLN A 430 -2.01 0.30 31.60
CA GLN A 430 -3.13 0.81 32.39
C GLN A 430 -2.61 1.79 33.47
N PRO A 431 -3.33 2.87 33.79
CA PRO A 431 -2.90 3.82 34.82
C PRO A 431 -2.78 3.26 36.25
N TRP A 432 -3.05 1.97 36.51
CA TRP A 432 -3.09 1.42 37.87
C TRP A 432 -1.77 0.79 38.36
N GLU A 433 -0.73 0.66 37.54
CA GLU A 433 0.58 0.10 37.98
C GLU A 433 1.59 1.14 38.50
N ARG A 434 1.11 2.23 39.14
CA ARG A 434 1.97 3.20 39.85
C ARG A 434 1.55 3.49 41.29
N GLU A 435 1.01 2.50 42.02
CA GLU A 435 0.85 2.62 43.47
C GLU A 435 1.28 1.35 44.23
N GLU A 436 2.54 0.92 44.10
CA GLU A 436 3.14 -0.04 45.07
C GLU A 436 4.60 0.25 45.47
N VAL A 437 5.07 1.52 45.36
CA VAL A 437 6.38 1.94 45.94
C VAL A 437 6.28 3.20 46.80
N ALA A 438 5.11 3.50 47.38
CA ALA A 438 4.97 4.61 48.33
C ALA A 438 4.18 4.24 49.60
N VAL A 439 4.35 3.02 50.12
CA VAL A 439 3.96 2.66 51.50
C VAL A 439 5.21 2.55 52.37
N GLN A 440 6.00 3.62 52.46
CA GLN A 440 6.89 3.82 53.62
C GLN A 440 7.39 5.26 53.68
N ARG A 441 6.58 6.15 54.26
CA ARG A 441 6.96 7.39 55.01
C ARG A 441 5.79 8.38 54.96
N ARG A 442 4.88 8.24 55.90
CA ARG A 442 4.19 9.34 56.60
C ARG A 442 3.43 8.74 57.78
N SER A 443 4.20 8.30 58.77
CA SER A 443 3.76 8.33 60.15
C SER A 443 3.75 9.79 60.60
N GLY A 444 2.62 10.23 61.16
CA GLY A 444 2.57 11.42 62.00
C GLY A 444 1.44 12.39 61.68
N TRP A 445 0.42 12.38 62.56
CA TRP A 445 -0.36 13.55 63.00
C TRP A 445 -1.26 14.23 61.95
N GLN A 446 -2.54 14.54 62.13
CA GLN A 446 -3.51 14.66 63.24
C GLN A 446 -4.88 14.26 62.61
N GLY A 447 -5.91 13.74 63.28
CA GLY A 447 -6.32 13.93 64.66
C GLY A 447 -7.46 14.94 64.79
N GLY A 448 -8.68 14.57 64.35
CA GLY A 448 -9.91 14.93 65.06
C GLY A 448 -10.85 16.01 64.48
N TRP A 449 -12.14 15.79 64.78
CA TRP A 449 -13.28 16.72 64.71
C TRP A 449 -13.86 16.95 63.29
N LEU A 450 -15.15 16.77 62.99
CA LEU A 450 -16.38 16.96 63.76
C LEU A 450 -17.41 15.87 63.39
N GLY A 451 -18.04 15.27 64.39
CA GLY A 451 -19.35 14.64 64.21
C GLY A 451 -20.46 15.69 64.33
N GLY A 452 -21.66 15.37 63.83
CA GLY A 452 -22.84 16.17 64.18
C GLY A 452 -23.99 16.13 63.20
N TRP A 453 -24.82 15.08 63.33
CA TRP A 453 -26.28 15.19 63.40
C TRP A 453 -27.08 15.71 62.19
N LEU A 454 -27.83 14.79 61.58
CA LEU A 454 -29.30 14.74 61.44
C LEU A 454 -29.59 13.29 60.98
N GLY A 455 -30.37 12.41 61.63
CA GLY A 455 -31.50 12.60 62.53
C GLY A 455 -32.80 12.17 61.84
N GLY A 456 -33.20 10.89 61.98
CA GLY A 456 -34.50 10.32 61.56
C GLY A 456 -34.37 9.17 60.53
N CYS A 457 -34.36 7.87 60.87
CA CYS A 457 -35.45 7.02 61.44
C CYS A 457 -36.78 7.25 60.68
N TRP A 458 -37.35 6.31 59.92
CA TRP A 458 -37.84 4.95 60.24
C TRP A 458 -37.86 4.09 58.93
N VAL A 459 -37.38 2.83 58.86
CA VAL A 459 -37.90 1.55 59.40
C VAL A 459 -39.03 0.91 58.55
N VAL A 460 -38.61 -0.13 57.81
CA VAL A 460 -39.17 -1.50 57.66
C VAL A 460 -40.33 -1.80 56.70
N GLY A 461 -40.08 -2.85 55.89
CA GLY A 461 -41.04 -3.91 55.50
C GLY A 461 -41.17 -4.03 53.97
N GLY A 462 -40.80 -5.11 53.27
CA GLY A 462 -40.68 -6.52 53.67
C GLY A 462 -41.75 -7.35 52.96
N GLY A 463 -41.33 -8.33 52.14
CA GLY A 463 -42.18 -9.34 51.48
C GLY A 463 -42.67 -8.91 50.09
N GLY A 464 -42.34 -9.54 48.96
CA GLY A 464 -42.19 -10.97 48.72
C GLY A 464 -43.57 -11.60 48.53
N TRP A 465 -43.87 -12.10 47.33
CA TRP A 465 -44.61 -13.35 47.09
C TRP A 465 -44.67 -13.70 45.59
N LEU A 466 -44.47 -14.99 45.32
CA LEU A 466 -44.59 -15.68 44.04
C LEU A 466 -46.06 -15.87 43.63
N GLY A 467 -46.30 -16.07 42.33
CA GLY A 467 -47.49 -16.75 41.84
C GLY A 467 -47.82 -16.43 40.39
N GLY A 468 -47.45 -17.32 39.48
CA GLY A 468 -47.94 -17.28 38.09
C GLY A 468 -49.34 -17.88 37.94
N TRP A 469 -50.03 -17.54 36.85
CA TRP A 469 -50.66 -18.51 35.92
C TRP A 469 -51.36 -17.80 34.75
N ARG A 470 -51.12 -18.36 33.56
CA ARG A 470 -51.92 -18.47 32.32
C ARG A 470 -53.14 -17.57 32.10
N GLY A 471 -53.18 -17.01 30.89
CA GLY A 471 -54.20 -17.36 29.88
C GLY A 471 -55.19 -16.27 29.47
N GLY A 472 -55.40 -16.15 28.16
CA GLY A 472 -56.72 -15.84 27.62
C GLY A 472 -56.91 -14.50 26.92
N TRP A 473 -56.77 -14.56 25.60
CA TRP A 473 -57.34 -13.72 24.55
C TRP A 473 -58.79 -13.25 24.77
N TRP A 474 -59.16 -12.14 24.10
CA TRP A 474 -60.44 -11.76 23.44
C TRP A 474 -60.29 -10.26 23.05
N ARG A 475 -60.87 -9.64 22.00
CA ARG A 475 -61.74 -9.97 20.85
C ARG A 475 -61.80 -8.66 20.01
N ASP A 476 -62.01 -8.68 18.70
CA ASP A 476 -63.28 -8.37 17.98
C ASP A 476 -62.86 -8.16 16.49
N GLY A 477 -63.60 -8.47 15.42
CA GLY A 477 -64.94 -9.01 15.20
C GLY A 477 -65.35 -8.78 13.72
N GLY A 478 -66.01 -9.77 13.08
CA GLY A 478 -66.81 -9.69 11.84
C GLY A 478 -66.04 -9.74 10.50
N GLY A 479 -66.41 -10.48 9.44
CA GLY A 479 -67.59 -11.29 9.12
C GLY A 479 -67.96 -11.12 7.62
N SER A 480 -68.15 -12.24 6.90
CA SER A 480 -68.56 -12.42 5.48
C SER A 480 -67.48 -12.18 4.40
N GLY A 481 -67.26 -13.02 3.38
CA GLY A 481 -68.00 -14.19 2.87
C GLY A 481 -68.24 -14.01 1.37
N GLY A 482 -67.54 -14.76 0.51
CA GLY A 482 -67.81 -14.75 -0.93
C GLY A 482 -66.71 -15.42 -1.78
N GLY A 483 -66.90 -16.70 -2.08
CA GLY A 483 -66.13 -17.41 -3.11
C GLY A 483 -66.73 -17.19 -4.50
N GLY A 484 -65.88 -17.19 -5.51
CA GLY A 484 -66.24 -17.11 -6.93
C GLY A 484 -65.06 -17.52 -7.80
N VAL A 485 -65.32 -18.42 -8.74
CA VAL A 485 -64.37 -19.24 -9.53
C VAL A 485 -64.00 -18.55 -10.87
N VAL A 486 -62.90 -19.01 -11.49
CA VAL A 486 -62.66 -19.20 -12.94
C VAL A 486 -61.53 -18.35 -13.60
N VAL A 487 -60.43 -19.05 -13.90
CA VAL A 487 -59.64 -19.17 -15.15
C VAL A 487 -59.48 -17.97 -16.11
N GLY A 488 -58.21 -17.71 -16.48
CA GLY A 488 -57.80 -17.35 -17.85
C GLY A 488 -57.06 -16.02 -18.02
N GLY A 489 -55.77 -16.07 -18.39
CA GLY A 489 -55.03 -14.91 -18.96
C GLY A 489 -55.45 -14.60 -20.41
N PRO A 490 -54.76 -13.71 -21.18
CA PRO A 490 -53.44 -13.09 -20.92
C PRO A 490 -53.29 -11.56 -21.22
N GLY A 491 -52.29 -10.94 -20.58
CA GLY A 491 -51.43 -9.83 -21.07
C GLY A 491 -51.97 -8.38 -21.06
N PRO A 492 -51.12 -7.36 -21.29
CA PRO A 492 -49.76 -7.12 -20.79
C PRO A 492 -49.65 -5.76 -20.02
N GLY A 493 -48.75 -5.64 -19.04
CA GLY A 493 -48.53 -4.36 -18.36
C GLY A 493 -47.39 -4.37 -17.34
N ALA A 494 -46.44 -3.45 -17.57
CA ALA A 494 -45.27 -3.05 -16.81
C ALA A 494 -45.24 -3.27 -15.27
N GLY A 495 -44.06 -3.54 -14.73
CA GLY A 495 -43.73 -3.23 -13.32
C GLY A 495 -42.51 -3.95 -12.72
N GLY A 496 -41.45 -3.18 -12.41
CA GLY A 496 -40.80 -3.14 -11.08
C GLY A 496 -39.86 -4.25 -10.58
N GLY A 497 -38.77 -3.81 -9.94
CA GLY A 497 -37.96 -4.55 -8.94
C GLY A 497 -36.68 -5.18 -9.53
N GLY A 498 -35.47 -4.96 -9.03
CA GLY A 498 -35.05 -4.67 -7.66
C GLY A 498 -34.26 -5.87 -7.12
N GLY A 499 -33.02 -5.63 -6.68
CA GLY A 499 -32.13 -6.63 -6.07
C GLY A 499 -30.86 -6.79 -6.90
N GLY A 500 -29.67 -6.41 -6.45
CA GLY A 500 -29.14 -6.49 -5.09
C GLY A 500 -27.77 -7.13 -5.21
N GLY A 501 -26.79 -6.36 -5.67
CA GLY A 501 -25.40 -6.82 -5.85
C GLY A 501 -24.46 -5.95 -5.03
N ARG A 502 -24.06 -6.43 -3.84
CA ARG A 502 -22.93 -5.95 -3.03
C ARG A 502 -21.97 -7.13 -2.78
N PRO A 503 -20.71 -6.92 -2.41
CA PRO A 503 -19.68 -6.45 -3.33
C PRO A 503 -18.40 -7.32 -3.24
N ALA A 504 -17.85 -7.74 -4.38
CA ALA A 504 -16.61 -8.53 -4.46
C ALA A 504 -15.31 -7.69 -4.53
N ALA A 505 -15.37 -6.39 -4.26
CA ALA A 505 -14.31 -5.45 -4.67
C ALA A 505 -13.19 -5.21 -3.63
N ALA A 506 -13.39 -5.55 -2.35
CA ALA A 506 -12.38 -5.39 -1.30
C ALA A 506 -11.29 -6.50 -1.29
N ALA A 507 -11.52 -7.62 -2.00
CA ALA A 507 -10.57 -8.73 -2.08
C ALA A 507 -9.47 -8.53 -3.14
N ALA A 508 -9.69 -7.65 -4.11
CA ALA A 508 -8.78 -7.47 -5.26
C ALA A 508 -7.49 -6.70 -4.92
N ALA A 509 -7.54 -5.72 -4.02
CA ALA A 509 -6.37 -4.93 -3.63
C ALA A 509 -5.38 -5.73 -2.75
N ALA A 510 -5.88 -6.60 -1.88
CA ALA A 510 -5.02 -7.49 -1.09
C ALA A 510 -4.39 -8.61 -1.93
N ALA A 511 -5.07 -9.05 -2.99
CA ALA A 511 -4.51 -10.00 -3.94
C ALA A 511 -3.36 -9.42 -4.78
N ALA A 512 -3.35 -8.11 -5.06
CA ALA A 512 -2.26 -7.45 -5.80
C ALA A 512 -0.95 -7.38 -4.98
N ALA A 513 -1.04 -7.12 -3.68
CA ALA A 513 0.10 -7.18 -2.77
C ALA A 513 0.65 -8.61 -2.61
N ALA A 514 -0.24 -9.61 -2.62
CA ALA A 514 0.12 -11.03 -2.61
C ALA A 514 0.75 -11.49 -3.93
N ALA A 515 0.24 -11.02 -5.08
CA ALA A 515 0.76 -11.39 -6.40
C ALA A 515 2.17 -10.82 -6.66
N ALA A 516 2.44 -9.60 -6.21
CA ALA A 516 3.78 -9.02 -6.25
C ALA A 516 4.79 -9.79 -5.36
N ALA A 517 4.31 -10.38 -4.25
CA ALA A 517 5.12 -11.24 -3.38
C ALA A 517 5.35 -12.64 -4.00
N ALA A 518 4.34 -13.22 -4.65
CA ALA A 518 4.41 -14.54 -5.28
C ALA A 518 5.33 -14.57 -6.53
N ALA A 519 5.36 -13.50 -7.32
CA ALA A 519 6.23 -13.41 -8.50
C ALA A 519 7.74 -13.41 -8.16
N ALA A 520 8.12 -12.98 -6.96
CA ALA A 520 9.50 -13.05 -6.48
C ALA A 520 9.92 -14.49 -6.08
N ALA A 521 8.98 -15.35 -5.68
CA ALA A 521 9.25 -16.72 -5.23
C ALA A 521 9.66 -17.68 -6.37
N ALA A 522 9.21 -17.44 -7.60
CA ALA A 522 9.59 -18.25 -8.76
C ALA A 522 11.03 -18.00 -9.26
N ALA A 523 11.68 -16.93 -8.78
CA ALA A 523 13.02 -16.53 -9.22
C ALA A 523 14.17 -17.08 -8.34
N SER A 524 13.88 -17.64 -7.16
CA SER A 524 14.90 -18.13 -6.20
C SER A 524 15.13 -19.64 -6.22
N SER A 525 14.34 -20.44 -6.94
CA SER A 525 14.60 -21.87 -7.10
C SER A 525 15.42 -22.14 -8.37
N GLY A 526 16.74 -22.29 -8.22
CA GLY A 526 17.61 -22.71 -9.32
C GLY A 526 19.07 -22.82 -8.95
N GLY A 527 19.46 -23.93 -8.30
CA GLY A 527 20.86 -24.37 -8.25
C GLY A 527 21.22 -25.20 -7.01
N GLY A 528 21.45 -26.51 -7.18
CA GLY A 528 22.10 -27.35 -6.18
C GLY A 528 21.91 -28.86 -6.39
N SER A 529 22.82 -29.49 -7.14
CA SER A 529 22.90 -30.94 -7.39
C SER A 529 23.62 -31.72 -6.28
N SER A 530 23.20 -32.97 -6.04
CA SER A 530 23.99 -34.20 -5.76
C SER A 530 23.03 -35.27 -5.20
N GLY A 531 23.09 -36.58 -5.44
CA GLY A 531 23.92 -37.48 -6.23
C GLY A 531 23.57 -38.93 -5.82
N GLY A 532 23.74 -39.91 -6.72
CA GLY A 532 23.89 -41.33 -6.37
C GLY A 532 22.99 -42.34 -7.09
N GLY A 533 23.60 -43.28 -7.83
CA GLY A 533 23.00 -44.58 -8.17
C GLY A 533 23.21 -45.08 -9.61
N SER A 534 24.28 -45.85 -9.83
CA SER A 534 24.75 -46.41 -11.11
C SER A 534 24.00 -47.67 -11.60
N SER A 535 23.98 -47.91 -12.93
CA SER A 535 24.33 -49.23 -13.53
C SER A 535 24.32 -49.25 -15.07
N GLY A 536 25.43 -49.74 -15.66
CA GLY A 536 25.57 -50.36 -17.00
C GLY A 536 25.66 -49.40 -18.20
N GLY A 537 26.61 -49.46 -19.14
CA GLY A 537 27.66 -50.43 -19.47
C GLY A 537 27.77 -50.53 -21.00
N GLY A 538 28.95 -50.26 -21.57
CA GLY A 538 29.36 -50.78 -22.89
C GLY A 538 29.74 -49.78 -24.01
N SER A 539 31.06 -49.72 -24.29
CA SER A 539 31.71 -49.69 -25.62
C SER A 539 31.62 -48.43 -26.51
N SER A 540 32.62 -47.95 -27.27
CA SER A 540 34.06 -48.21 -27.43
C SER A 540 34.61 -47.30 -28.56
N GLY A 541 35.84 -46.78 -28.43
CA GLY A 541 36.75 -46.36 -29.53
C GLY A 541 36.65 -44.89 -30.01
N GLY A 542 37.73 -44.13 -30.25
CA GLY A 542 39.17 -44.38 -30.16
C GLY A 542 39.97 -43.19 -30.79
N GLY A 543 41.24 -43.02 -30.37
CA GLY A 543 42.34 -42.27 -31.05
C GLY A 543 42.45 -40.76 -30.76
N SER A 544 43.38 -40.24 -29.94
CA SER A 544 44.85 -40.03 -30.13
C SER A 544 45.16 -39.10 -31.32
N SER A 545 45.92 -38.00 -31.28
CA SER A 545 47.20 -37.59 -30.64
C SER A 545 47.50 -36.14 -31.13
N GLY A 546 48.37 -35.26 -30.61
CA GLY A 546 49.43 -35.32 -29.59
C GLY A 546 50.19 -33.96 -29.48
N GLY A 547 51.24 -33.95 -28.64
CA GLY A 547 52.28 -32.89 -28.44
C GLY A 547 51.91 -31.83 -27.38
N GLY A 548 52.56 -31.67 -26.21
CA GLY A 548 53.99 -31.65 -25.87
C GLY A 548 54.57 -30.26 -26.23
N SER A 549 55.15 -29.41 -25.38
CA SER A 549 56.02 -29.56 -24.20
C SER A 549 56.05 -28.22 -23.41
N SER A 550 55.96 -28.20 -22.07
CA SER A 550 57.05 -28.21 -21.06
C SER A 550 57.51 -26.82 -20.57
N GLY A 551 57.50 -26.62 -19.24
CA GLY A 551 58.19 -25.54 -18.56
C GLY A 551 57.76 -25.33 -17.10
N GLY A 552 58.17 -26.23 -16.19
CA GLY A 552 58.20 -25.96 -14.73
C GLY A 552 59.19 -24.83 -14.43
N GLY A 553 59.09 -24.05 -13.36
CA GLY A 553 58.76 -24.38 -11.98
C GLY A 553 60.04 -24.15 -11.16
N SER A 554 59.98 -23.30 -10.13
CA SER A 554 60.90 -23.35 -8.97
C SER A 554 60.36 -22.52 -7.81
N SER A 555 60.42 -23.14 -6.65
CA SER A 555 59.93 -22.77 -5.34
C SER A 555 61.03 -22.19 -4.44
N GLY A 556 60.62 -21.45 -3.40
CA GLY A 556 61.24 -21.58 -2.08
C GLY A 556 61.76 -20.30 -1.43
N GLY A 557 61.29 -20.03 -0.20
CA GLY A 557 61.91 -19.08 0.73
C GLY A 557 60.91 -18.52 1.75
N GLY A 558 60.83 -19.14 2.93
CA GLY A 558 60.07 -18.61 4.07
C GLY A 558 60.96 -17.83 5.04
N SER A 559 60.36 -17.00 5.90
CA SER A 559 60.52 -16.98 7.36
C SER A 559 59.97 -15.69 7.99
N SER A 560 59.54 -15.86 9.23
CA SER A 560 58.85 -14.99 10.19
C SER A 560 59.65 -13.82 10.80
N GLY A 561 58.93 -12.83 11.36
CA GLY A 561 59.27 -12.25 12.69
C GLY A 561 59.36 -10.72 12.82
N GLY A 562 58.74 -10.19 13.88
CA GLY A 562 58.95 -8.85 14.46
C GLY A 562 57.95 -7.79 13.99
N GLY A 563 57.32 -6.95 14.82
CA GLY A 563 57.57 -6.52 16.18
C GLY A 563 57.23 -5.02 16.28
N SER A 564 56.42 -4.64 17.27
CA SER A 564 55.81 -3.32 17.44
C SER A 564 56.76 -2.18 17.84
N SER A 565 56.39 -0.94 17.51
CA SER A 565 56.64 0.37 18.19
C SER A 565 56.61 1.47 17.11
N GLY A 566 56.11 2.69 17.28
CA GLY A 566 55.72 3.48 18.44
C GLY A 566 56.08 4.95 18.12
N GLY A 567 55.16 5.88 18.37
CA GLY A 567 55.35 7.35 18.29
C GLY A 567 54.59 8.00 17.13
N GLY A 568 53.77 9.04 17.27
CA GLY A 568 53.47 9.90 18.42
C GLY A 568 53.40 11.36 17.97
N SER A 569 52.21 11.98 18.12
CA SER A 569 51.94 13.43 18.27
C SER A 569 52.19 14.34 17.06
N SER A 570 51.27 15.16 16.56
CA SER A 570 50.46 16.23 17.18
C SER A 570 49.70 16.92 16.02
N GLY A 571 48.60 17.66 16.11
CA GLY A 571 47.80 18.24 17.17
C GLY A 571 46.84 19.23 16.44
N GLY A 572 45.61 19.40 16.94
CA GLY A 572 44.64 20.35 16.39
C GLY A 572 43.19 20.08 16.77
N GLY A 573 42.82 20.36 18.03
CA GLY A 573 41.44 20.76 18.38
C GLY A 573 41.24 22.24 18.02
N SER A 574 40.09 22.90 18.12
CA SER A 574 38.78 22.61 18.72
C SER A 574 37.80 23.71 18.26
N SER A 575 36.55 23.57 18.71
CA SER A 575 35.42 24.53 18.75
C SER A 575 34.44 24.42 17.59
N GLY A 576 33.14 24.30 17.80
CA GLY A 576 32.33 24.53 19.00
C GLY A 576 31.18 25.43 18.60
N GLY A 577 29.94 24.91 18.64
CA GLY A 577 28.75 25.66 18.27
C GLY A 577 27.49 24.93 18.70
N GLY A 578 27.13 25.06 19.98
CA GLY A 578 25.78 24.79 20.45
C GLY A 578 24.88 25.99 20.15
N SER A 579 23.57 25.73 20.03
CA SER A 579 22.55 26.76 20.18
C SER A 579 21.32 26.14 20.84
N SER A 580 21.02 26.72 22.01
CA SER A 580 19.81 26.66 22.84
C SER A 580 18.52 26.79 22.01
N GLY A 581 17.39 26.17 22.34
CA GLY A 581 16.78 26.15 23.67
C GLY A 581 15.94 27.42 23.84
N GLY A 582 14.67 27.36 23.41
CA GLY A 582 13.71 28.46 23.52
C GLY A 582 12.30 27.92 23.66
N GLY A 583 11.90 27.63 24.91
CA GLY A 583 10.50 27.49 25.28
C GLY A 583 9.84 28.86 25.35
N SER A 584 8.58 28.95 24.95
CA SER A 584 7.72 30.09 25.25
C SER A 584 6.44 29.59 25.88
N SER A 585 6.14 30.22 27.01
CA SER A 585 5.14 29.92 28.01
C SER A 585 3.73 30.29 27.56
N GLY A 586 2.76 29.66 28.22
CA GLY A 586 1.34 29.87 28.02
C GLY A 586 0.88 31.30 28.27
N GLY A 587 -0.12 31.70 27.48
CA GLY A 587 -1.00 32.83 27.74
C GLY A 587 -2.42 32.34 27.53
N GLY A 588 -3.15 32.10 28.62
CA GLY A 588 -4.58 31.88 28.58
C GLY A 588 -5.32 33.21 28.38
N SER A 589 -6.40 33.17 27.61
CA SER A 589 -7.45 34.18 27.67
C SER A 589 -8.79 33.54 27.29
N SER A 590 -9.74 33.82 28.17
CA SER A 590 -11.09 33.29 28.30
C SER A 590 -12.11 33.90 27.33
N GLY A 591 -13.13 33.11 26.96
CA GLY A 591 -14.38 33.58 26.34
C GLY A 591 -14.77 32.68 25.16
N GLY A 592 -15.98 32.14 25.03
CA GLY A 592 -17.17 32.10 25.85
C GLY A 592 -18.04 30.97 25.31
N GLY A 593 -18.84 30.34 26.17
CA GLY A 593 -19.72 29.25 25.79
C GLY A 593 -20.85 29.69 24.83
N SER A 594 -21.19 28.83 23.89
CA SER A 594 -22.54 28.72 23.35
C SER A 594 -22.78 27.27 22.91
N SER A 595 -23.80 26.70 23.53
CA SER A 595 -24.32 25.34 23.42
C SER A 595 -24.97 25.04 22.07
N GLY A 596 -24.78 23.83 21.55
CA GLY A 596 -25.70 23.27 20.54
C GLY A 596 -25.21 22.00 19.84
N GLY A 597 -25.91 20.88 20.07
CA GLY A 597 -26.08 19.80 19.09
C GLY A 597 -25.06 18.66 19.10
N GLY A 598 -25.35 17.60 19.85
CA GLY A 598 -24.53 16.39 19.92
C GLY A 598 -24.47 15.60 18.61
N GLY A 599 -23.28 15.48 18.05
CA GLY A 599 -22.82 14.32 17.30
C GLY A 599 -21.68 13.69 18.11
N SER A 600 -21.90 12.50 18.66
CA SER A 600 -20.93 11.78 19.48
C SER A 600 -19.75 11.32 18.64
N VAL A 601 -18.69 12.14 18.56
CA VAL A 601 -17.35 11.68 18.17
C VAL A 601 -16.75 11.01 19.41
N CYS A 602 -16.53 9.69 19.36
CA CYS A 602 -15.89 8.96 20.45
C CYS A 602 -14.42 9.41 20.59
N PRO A 603 -13.96 9.87 21.78
CA PRO A 603 -12.56 10.17 22.03
C PRO A 603 -11.83 8.88 22.42
N CYS A 604 -11.26 8.19 21.43
CA CYS A 604 -10.22 7.19 21.64
C CYS A 604 -8.96 7.64 20.87
N GLU A 605 -8.37 8.75 21.34
CA GLU A 605 -7.08 9.21 20.85
C GLU A 605 -5.98 8.37 21.51
N GLY A 606 -5.20 7.69 20.66
CA GLY A 606 -4.09 6.84 21.04
C GLY A 606 -4.44 5.35 21.05
N MET A 607 -3.92 4.62 20.05
CA MET A 607 -3.78 3.15 20.00
C MET A 607 -4.95 2.35 19.42
N CYS A 608 -4.76 1.86 18.20
CA CYS A 608 -5.52 0.72 17.66
C CYS A 608 -4.80 0.09 16.45
N VAL A 609 -5.10 -1.17 16.19
CA VAL A 609 -4.91 -1.79 14.86
C VAL A 609 -6.21 -1.62 14.11
N LEU A 610 -6.14 -0.88 13.00
CA LEU A 610 -7.25 -0.81 12.07
C LEU A 610 -7.22 -2.01 11.14
N THR A 611 -8.39 -2.57 10.83
CA THR A 611 -8.50 -3.73 9.96
C THR A 611 -9.24 -3.40 8.69
N ALA A 612 -8.72 -3.88 7.57
CA ALA A 612 -9.29 -3.76 6.24
C ALA A 612 -9.38 -5.14 5.56
N GLY A 613 -10.14 -5.24 4.47
CA GLY A 613 -10.32 -6.49 3.72
C GLY A 613 -11.49 -7.36 4.23
N GLY A 614 -11.77 -8.47 3.52
CA GLY A 614 -12.95 -9.31 3.80
C GLY A 614 -12.98 -9.90 5.21
N GLY A 615 -11.81 -10.18 5.80
CA GLY A 615 -11.72 -10.67 7.18
C GLY A 615 -12.15 -9.67 8.25
N ALA A 616 -12.08 -8.36 7.96
CA ALA A 616 -12.45 -7.29 8.88
C ALA A 616 -13.94 -7.33 9.28
N ALA A 617 -14.80 -7.96 8.45
CA ALA A 617 -16.22 -8.08 8.71
C ALA A 617 -16.58 -9.15 9.75
N ASN A 618 -15.60 -9.93 10.25
CA ASN A 618 -15.83 -10.98 11.24
C ASN A 618 -15.63 -10.45 12.67
N PRO A 619 -16.70 -10.17 13.44
CA PRO A 619 -16.58 -9.61 14.78
C PRO A 619 -15.88 -10.56 15.76
N LYS A 620 -16.10 -11.87 15.63
CA LYS A 620 -15.47 -12.86 16.50
C LYS A 620 -13.97 -12.97 16.22
N TRP A 621 -13.56 -12.80 14.97
CA TRP A 621 -12.13 -12.74 14.65
C TRP A 621 -11.48 -11.45 15.17
N THR A 622 -12.18 -10.33 15.12
CA THR A 622 -11.76 -9.08 15.77
C THR A 622 -11.52 -9.29 17.26
N ASP A 623 -12.42 -9.97 17.96
CA ASP A 623 -12.26 -10.29 19.39
C ASP A 623 -11.03 -11.17 19.66
N ILE A 624 -10.81 -12.21 18.85
CA ILE A 624 -9.63 -13.10 18.93
C ILE A 624 -8.34 -12.29 18.76
N ARG A 625 -8.30 -11.43 17.72
CA ARG A 625 -7.13 -10.61 17.39
C ARG A 625 -6.85 -9.59 18.48
N GLN A 626 -7.88 -8.90 18.99
CA GLN A 626 -7.72 -7.95 20.09
C GLN A 626 -7.13 -8.62 21.33
N ARG A 627 -7.59 -9.83 21.67
CA ARG A 627 -7.03 -10.61 22.78
C ARG A 627 -5.54 -10.96 22.56
N LEU A 628 -5.16 -11.38 21.35
CA LEU A 628 -3.79 -11.84 21.06
C LEU A 628 -2.80 -10.69 20.82
N LEU A 629 -3.26 -9.58 20.24
CA LEU A 629 -2.45 -8.40 19.98
C LEU A 629 -2.27 -7.52 21.22
N GLY A 630 -3.18 -7.60 22.19
CA GLY A 630 -3.15 -6.78 23.40
C GLY A 630 -3.48 -5.30 23.18
N VAL A 631 -3.98 -4.93 22.00
CA VAL A 631 -4.40 -3.56 21.67
C VAL A 631 -5.79 -3.56 21.03
N PRO A 632 -6.55 -2.45 21.08
CA PRO A 632 -7.83 -2.35 20.41
C PRO A 632 -7.73 -2.68 18.92
N VAL A 633 -8.63 -3.53 18.42
CA VAL A 633 -8.74 -3.84 16.98
C VAL A 633 -10.08 -3.35 16.47
N ARG A 634 -10.07 -2.54 15.42
CA ARG A 634 -11.30 -1.90 14.89
C ARG A 634 -11.32 -1.97 13.38
N ALA A 635 -12.50 -2.15 12.79
CA ALA A 635 -12.64 -1.98 11.35
C ALA A 635 -12.35 -0.52 10.99
N ALA A 636 -11.59 -0.31 9.92
CA ALA A 636 -11.38 1.03 9.39
C ALA A 636 -12.73 1.61 8.90
N GLU A 637 -13.05 2.85 9.30
CA GLU A 637 -14.29 3.51 8.89
C GLU A 637 -14.32 3.74 7.37
N GLN A 638 -13.16 4.08 6.80
CA GLN A 638 -12.92 4.18 5.37
C GLN A 638 -11.67 3.36 5.03
N GLY A 639 -11.70 2.66 3.90
CA GLY A 639 -10.56 1.85 3.43
C GLY A 639 -10.42 1.82 1.92
N GLU A 640 -11.24 2.60 1.21
CA GLU A 640 -11.19 2.71 -0.25
C GLU A 640 -10.05 3.64 -0.64
N ALA A 641 -9.22 3.22 -1.58
CA ALA A 641 -8.04 3.97 -2.02
C ALA A 641 -8.40 5.37 -2.55
N CYS A 642 -9.49 5.48 -3.33
CA CYS A 642 -9.95 6.77 -3.85
C CYS A 642 -10.27 7.79 -2.74
N TYR A 643 -10.75 7.35 -1.57
CA TYR A 643 -10.96 8.24 -0.43
C TYR A 643 -9.63 8.73 0.16
N GLY A 644 -8.63 7.85 0.23
CA GLY A 644 -7.26 8.21 0.61
C GLY A 644 -6.61 9.20 -0.34
N ALA A 645 -6.80 9.03 -1.65
CA ALA A 645 -6.39 10.01 -2.66
C ALA A 645 -7.11 11.35 -2.46
N ALA A 646 -8.40 11.34 -2.10
CA ALA A 646 -9.15 12.58 -1.84
C ALA A 646 -8.59 13.34 -0.63
N LEU A 647 -8.15 12.62 0.41
CA LEU A 647 -7.45 13.21 1.56
C LEU A 647 -6.11 13.85 1.16
N LEU A 648 -5.35 13.23 0.24
CA LEU A 648 -4.13 13.81 -0.33
C LEU A 648 -4.42 15.07 -1.14
N ALA A 649 -5.49 15.08 -1.94
CA ALA A 649 -5.93 16.26 -2.67
C ALA A 649 -6.29 17.42 -1.71
N ARG A 650 -7.00 17.12 -0.62
CA ARG A 650 -7.31 18.09 0.44
C ARG A 650 -6.05 18.66 1.08
N GLN A 651 -5.07 17.80 1.38
CA GLN A 651 -3.79 18.23 1.91
C GLN A 651 -3.07 19.18 0.93
N GLY A 652 -2.99 18.84 -0.36
CA GLY A 652 -2.36 19.68 -1.37
C GLY A 652 -3.03 21.04 -1.52
N ALA A 653 -4.36 21.08 -1.53
CA ALA A 653 -5.12 22.33 -1.55
C ALA A 653 -4.85 23.22 -0.32
N ARG A 654 -4.72 22.61 0.88
CA ARG A 654 -4.36 23.34 2.11
C ARG A 654 -2.94 23.90 2.04
N GLN A 655 -1.99 23.11 1.55
CA GLN A 655 -0.60 23.56 1.34
C GLN A 655 -0.53 24.73 0.36
N ALA A 656 -1.24 24.66 -0.77
CA ALA A 656 -1.28 25.74 -1.75
C ALA A 656 -1.92 27.02 -1.18
N ARG A 657 -3.01 26.91 -0.41
CA ARG A 657 -3.63 28.05 0.29
C ARG A 657 -2.70 28.67 1.32
N ALA A 658 -2.01 27.86 2.12
CA ALA A 658 -1.04 28.34 3.11
C ALA A 658 0.13 29.07 2.43
N ALA A 659 0.69 28.53 1.34
CA ALA A 659 1.77 29.15 0.59
C ALA A 659 1.35 30.51 0.01
N LYS A 660 0.14 30.62 -0.56
CA LYS A 660 -0.42 31.90 -1.04
C LYS A 660 -0.59 32.92 0.10
N ALA A 661 -1.06 32.48 1.27
CA ALA A 661 -1.23 33.37 2.43
C ALA A 661 0.10 33.88 2.99
N VAL A 662 1.17 33.09 2.90
CA VAL A 662 2.54 33.53 3.25
C VAL A 662 3.06 34.52 2.21
N ALA A 663 2.87 34.27 0.91
CA ALA A 663 3.34 35.15 -0.16
C ALA A 663 2.60 36.50 -0.22
N ALA A 664 1.39 36.59 0.35
CA ALA A 664 0.61 37.82 0.42
C ALA A 664 0.93 38.71 1.64
N LYS A 665 1.74 38.20 2.57
CA LYS A 665 2.29 38.94 3.72
C LYS A 665 3.68 39.45 3.37
#